data_AF-A0AA36AXD2-F1
#
_entry.id   AF-A0AA36AXD2-F1
#
_cell.length_a   1.000
_cell.length_b   1.000
_cell.length_c   1.000
_cell.angle_alpha   90.00
_cell.angle_beta   90.00
_cell.angle_gamma   90.00
#
_symmetry.space_group_name_H-M   'P 1'
#
loop_
_entity.id
_entity.type
_entity.pdbx_description
1 polymer ?
#
loop_
_entity_poly.entity_id
_entity_poly.type
_entity_poly.pdbx_seq_one_letter_code
_entity_poly.pdbx_strand_id
1 'polypeptide(L)'
;MMATASEAICEISDINSELPITDVVAVKDTVQIPVKKEYVINTLDHLRAIDNVIKEGTNDENAVEKIPLITNCIQTLDNQRFHFHEELEKETIIRFALQHCLMNLPTNIQNEINAAVEAAKRQNDAIRKSKIEGLNDLEEKISKAREEQVRFEKENNILLLQISLNETREKISLHNQEIVQTECDILELRNAVAKEWEDANKKIEEYKIDIENTEKCLKMELSRNEVTKKEEVKIKEELSASNLLNQDIQTNERSLNNEVVSKKKEYQMLQLELDAELKLEQNLLSEKKKLSQQQLKLTNKSDTLTSEKKKILNELNMRYQYETDNSVHLKQQLKDQREALRVNKEALTKSEEKLEIIKNEHKIKEAEYKTQKEALRNLEKTNREISETIQRAKISNSLTVAHLNQQIEKYGQKYEEEKQLREDIQQEKKDIYTEIDITKAHQREYAGEMKKKIADMKEQCTEKDEQAESLKNVIQELDNKICSLEKEIESDKTKFAALIDQKKEKIKETQQAISKLEETVKEKNAVIEKRTPAFEEMEKHFQQQTDIFNESKDTFIVTRRTDIALTNEIKEMENSVAEAEAPLNDLRNKIKESREEYLRLLDSHSQESKTTEEEIYAQSCKLKILIEENNRLKQTITSINYRNVAFNTSLTNSFPDIHCSKPANAHTGRTDFSSCNRPSADTNYIGNNTNRSSSSSPSISTSISSTNDTSGSSSGPTPHHW
;
A
#
# COMPACT_ATOMS: atom_id res chain seq x y z
N MET A 1 45.28 10.64 -34.10
CA MET A 1 46.09 11.04 -35.27
C MET A 1 46.93 9.84 -35.68
N MET A 2 46.73 9.28 -36.88
CA MET A 2 47.62 8.28 -37.49
C MET A 2 47.77 8.62 -38.97
N ALA A 3 48.87 9.29 -39.34
CA ALA A 3 49.25 9.54 -40.73
C ALA A 3 50.68 10.13 -40.82
N THR A 4 51.72 9.27 -40.75
CA THR A 4 53.06 9.49 -41.33
C THR A 4 53.95 8.27 -41.11
N ALA A 5 53.95 7.32 -42.06
CA ALA A 5 54.87 6.17 -42.09
C ALA A 5 55.00 5.63 -43.53
N SER A 6 55.49 6.45 -44.45
CA SER A 6 55.53 6.13 -45.89
C SER A 6 56.75 6.67 -46.65
N GLU A 7 57.84 7.02 -45.95
CA GLU A 7 59.10 7.51 -46.53
C GLU A 7 60.29 6.73 -45.96
N ALA A 8 60.48 5.49 -46.42
CA ALA A 8 61.59 4.63 -45.97
C ALA A 8 62.02 3.52 -46.98
N ILE A 9 61.60 3.60 -48.26
CA ILE A 9 61.97 2.61 -49.30
C ILE A 9 62.22 3.33 -50.64
N CYS A 10 63.42 3.90 -50.83
CA CYS A 10 63.79 4.48 -52.14
C CYS A 10 65.30 4.53 -52.49
N GLU A 11 66.21 4.01 -51.65
CA GLU A 11 67.67 4.10 -51.87
C GLU A 11 68.40 2.74 -51.81
N ILE A 12 68.01 1.77 -52.65
CA ILE A 12 68.84 0.58 -52.97
C ILE A 12 68.69 0.21 -54.45
N SER A 13 69.31 0.98 -55.34
CA SER A 13 69.36 0.69 -56.79
C SER A 13 70.73 0.91 -57.45
N ASP A 14 71.57 1.81 -56.93
CA ASP A 14 72.64 2.44 -57.72
C ASP A 14 74.08 1.98 -57.36
N ILE A 15 74.28 0.67 -57.13
CA ILE A 15 75.64 0.07 -57.11
C ILE A 15 75.62 -1.28 -57.84
N ASN A 16 75.66 -1.26 -59.18
CA ASN A 16 76.00 -2.43 -60.00
C ASN A 16 76.38 -2.05 -61.45
N SER A 17 77.39 -1.20 -61.60
CA SER A 17 77.99 -0.84 -62.89
C SER A 17 79.50 -0.62 -62.75
N GLU A 18 80.24 -0.83 -63.85
CA GLU A 18 81.71 -0.66 -64.00
C GLU A 18 82.62 -1.80 -63.50
N LEU A 19 82.55 -2.95 -64.20
CA LEU A 19 83.73 -3.79 -64.47
C LEU A 19 83.82 -4.11 -65.98
N PRO A 20 84.70 -3.45 -66.75
CA PRO A 20 84.84 -3.69 -68.18
C PRO A 20 85.72 -4.93 -68.47
N ILE A 21 85.16 -6.13 -68.29
CA ILE A 21 85.81 -7.38 -68.73
C ILE A 21 85.49 -7.63 -70.21
N THR A 22 86.07 -6.81 -71.09
CA THR A 22 86.00 -6.96 -72.54
C THR A 22 87.34 -6.61 -73.18
N ASP A 23 88.18 -7.63 -73.40
CA ASP A 23 88.97 -7.78 -74.63
C ASP A 23 89.58 -9.19 -74.70
N VAL A 24 88.70 -10.20 -74.76
CA VAL A 24 89.09 -11.53 -75.25
C VAL A 24 89.20 -11.42 -76.76
N VAL A 25 90.39 -11.04 -77.24
CA VAL A 25 90.71 -10.93 -78.67
C VAL A 25 90.47 -12.29 -79.33
N ALA A 26 89.38 -12.38 -80.09
CA ALA A 26 89.06 -13.57 -80.87
C ALA A 26 90.08 -13.68 -82.02
N VAL A 27 91.08 -14.55 -81.87
CA VAL A 27 92.01 -14.92 -82.94
C VAL A 27 91.20 -15.45 -84.11
N LYS A 28 91.15 -14.70 -85.21
CA LYS A 28 90.24 -14.97 -86.32
C LYS A 28 90.97 -15.00 -87.65
N ASP A 29 90.89 -16.16 -88.28
CA ASP A 29 91.11 -16.45 -89.70
C ASP A 29 92.43 -15.92 -90.29
N THR A 30 93.43 -16.81 -90.29
CA THR A 30 94.69 -16.66 -91.03
C THR A 30 94.44 -16.32 -92.50
N VAL A 31 94.72 -15.07 -92.89
CA VAL A 31 94.52 -14.59 -94.26
C VAL A 31 95.52 -15.29 -95.19
N GLN A 32 95.08 -16.35 -95.86
CA GLN A 32 95.76 -16.83 -97.06
C GLN A 32 95.65 -15.74 -98.13
N ILE A 33 96.73 -14.98 -98.32
CA ILE A 33 96.88 -14.08 -99.47
C ILE A 33 97.37 -14.94 -100.64
N PRO A 34 96.54 -15.28 -101.65
CA PRO A 34 97.03 -15.93 -102.85
C PRO A 34 97.82 -14.91 -103.65
N VAL A 35 99.16 -14.95 -103.54
CA VAL A 35 100.04 -14.35 -104.56
C VAL A 35 99.60 -14.96 -105.89
N LYS A 36 98.98 -14.15 -106.77
CA LYS A 36 98.55 -14.63 -108.09
C LYS A 36 99.79 -15.02 -108.87
N LYS A 37 100.11 -16.33 -108.82
CA LYS A 37 101.29 -16.94 -109.44
C LYS A 37 101.40 -16.55 -110.92
N GLU A 38 100.24 -16.50 -111.56
CA GLU A 38 99.92 -15.94 -112.88
C GLU A 38 100.54 -14.55 -113.16
N TYR A 39 100.50 -13.60 -112.23
CA TYR A 39 101.12 -12.27 -112.40
C TYR A 39 102.65 -12.35 -112.43
N VAL A 40 103.24 -13.13 -111.52
CA VAL A 40 104.70 -13.32 -111.44
C VAL A 40 105.20 -14.07 -112.68
N ILE A 41 104.45 -15.08 -113.13
CA ILE A 41 104.72 -15.85 -114.36
C ILE A 41 104.63 -14.95 -115.59
N ASN A 42 103.52 -14.23 -115.80
CA ASN A 42 103.37 -13.29 -116.93
C ASN A 42 104.49 -12.23 -116.96
N THR A 43 104.97 -11.78 -115.80
CA THR A 43 106.09 -10.82 -115.74
C THR A 43 107.42 -11.46 -116.17
N LEU A 44 107.68 -12.70 -115.74
CA LEU A 44 108.86 -13.48 -116.16
C LEU A 44 108.82 -13.82 -117.65
N ASP A 45 107.66 -14.14 -118.21
CA ASP A 45 107.50 -14.44 -119.63
C ASP A 45 107.57 -13.16 -120.50
N HIS A 46 107.08 -12.01 -120.04
CA HIS A 46 107.34 -10.72 -120.69
C HIS A 46 108.82 -10.33 -120.66
N LEU A 47 109.51 -10.53 -119.53
CA LEU A 47 110.97 -10.37 -119.44
C LEU A 47 111.72 -11.24 -120.46
N ARG A 48 111.36 -12.53 -120.54
CA ARG A 48 111.94 -13.49 -121.48
C ARG A 48 111.65 -13.14 -122.95
N ALA A 49 110.48 -12.58 -123.25
CA ALA A 49 110.15 -12.11 -124.59
C ALA A 49 111.01 -10.92 -125.05
N ILE A 50 111.33 -9.98 -124.14
CA ILE A 50 112.19 -8.82 -124.45
C ILE A 50 113.65 -9.28 -124.64
N ASP A 51 114.13 -10.20 -123.80
CA ASP A 51 115.47 -10.81 -123.90
C ASP A 51 115.70 -11.53 -125.25
N ASN A 52 114.65 -12.09 -125.86
CA ASN A 52 114.71 -12.64 -127.22
C ASN A 52 114.81 -11.53 -128.29
N VAL A 53 113.94 -10.50 -128.24
CA VAL A 53 113.94 -9.39 -129.23
C VAL A 53 115.30 -8.67 -129.26
N ILE A 54 115.92 -8.46 -128.10
CA ILE A 54 117.25 -7.84 -127.99
C ILE A 54 118.35 -8.69 -128.63
N LYS A 55 118.17 -10.02 -128.75
CA LYS A 55 119.16 -10.95 -129.35
C LYS A 55 119.03 -11.11 -130.86
N GLU A 56 117.86 -10.85 -131.44
CA GLU A 56 117.61 -11.03 -132.87
C GLU A 56 117.97 -9.81 -133.74
N GLY A 57 118.29 -8.66 -133.12
CA GLY A 57 118.92 -7.52 -133.80
C GLY A 57 118.00 -6.67 -134.69
N THR A 58 116.69 -6.91 -134.66
CA THR A 58 115.67 -6.07 -135.29
C THR A 58 115.19 -4.99 -134.33
N ASN A 59 115.23 -3.72 -134.75
CA ASN A 59 114.68 -2.60 -133.98
C ASN A 59 113.14 -2.63 -133.97
N ASP A 60 112.55 -3.31 -132.98
CA ASP A 60 111.13 -3.20 -132.64
C ASP A 60 110.93 -2.10 -131.57
N GLU A 61 110.16 -1.07 -131.92
CA GLU A 61 109.88 0.08 -131.02
C GLU A 61 109.10 -0.33 -129.76
N ASN A 62 108.41 -1.49 -129.78
CA ASN A 62 107.62 -2.01 -128.65
C ASN A 62 108.46 -2.53 -127.47
N ALA A 63 109.79 -2.58 -127.56
CA ALA A 63 110.64 -3.03 -126.46
C ALA A 63 110.62 -2.07 -125.26
N VAL A 64 110.45 -0.76 -125.51
CA VAL A 64 110.52 0.29 -124.47
C VAL A 64 109.26 0.29 -123.57
N GLU A 65 108.07 0.04 -124.14
CA GLU A 65 106.79 0.06 -123.40
C GLU A 65 106.68 -1.00 -122.30
N LYS A 66 107.48 -2.07 -122.37
CA LYS A 66 107.34 -3.23 -121.46
C LYS A 66 108.17 -3.10 -120.17
N ILE A 67 109.16 -2.21 -120.13
CA ILE A 67 110.00 -1.97 -118.94
C ILE A 67 109.17 -1.47 -117.72
N PRO A 68 108.26 -0.49 -117.85
CA PRO A 68 107.44 -0.01 -116.73
C PRO A 68 106.59 -1.08 -116.04
N LEU A 69 106.07 -2.06 -116.80
CA LEU A 69 105.30 -3.20 -116.25
C LEU A 69 106.13 -4.05 -115.30
N ILE A 70 107.40 -4.28 -115.63
CA ILE A 70 108.33 -5.10 -114.84
C ILE A 70 108.70 -4.39 -113.54
N THR A 71 109.02 -3.09 -113.60
CA THR A 71 109.31 -2.27 -112.42
C THR A 71 108.15 -2.28 -111.42
N ASN A 72 106.91 -2.11 -111.90
CA ASN A 72 105.70 -2.14 -111.08
C ASN A 72 105.48 -3.50 -110.40
N CYS A 73 105.74 -4.61 -111.11
CA CYS A 73 105.63 -5.96 -110.54
C CYS A 73 106.70 -6.27 -109.49
N ILE A 74 107.92 -5.73 -109.62
CA ILE A 74 108.97 -5.85 -108.59
C ILE A 74 108.57 -5.06 -107.33
N GLN A 75 108.11 -3.81 -107.48
CA GLN A 75 107.60 -3.02 -106.36
C GLN A 75 106.42 -3.71 -105.65
N THR A 76 105.54 -4.37 -106.40
CA THR A 76 104.43 -5.16 -105.85
C THR A 76 104.91 -6.31 -104.96
N LEU A 77 106.01 -6.99 -105.33
CA LEU A 77 106.58 -8.09 -104.54
C LEU A 77 107.34 -7.60 -103.29
N ASP A 78 108.09 -6.50 -103.38
CA ASP A 78 108.75 -5.89 -102.21
C ASP A 78 107.71 -5.42 -101.17
N ASN A 79 106.61 -4.79 -101.63
CA ASN A 79 105.49 -4.39 -100.77
C ASN A 79 104.85 -5.60 -100.06
N GLN A 80 104.68 -6.73 -100.76
CA GLN A 80 104.18 -7.97 -100.14
C GLN A 80 105.15 -8.54 -99.11
N ARG A 81 106.47 -8.50 -99.34
CA ARG A 81 107.46 -8.94 -98.33
C ARG A 81 107.41 -8.06 -97.09
N PHE A 82 107.27 -6.74 -97.25
CA PHE A 82 107.15 -5.81 -96.13
C PHE A 82 105.92 -6.13 -95.27
N HIS A 83 104.74 -6.29 -95.90
CA HIS A 83 103.49 -6.59 -95.20
C HIS A 83 103.55 -7.89 -94.37
N PHE A 84 104.10 -8.99 -94.92
CA PHE A 84 104.27 -10.23 -94.15
C PHE A 84 105.21 -10.09 -92.95
N HIS A 85 106.21 -9.20 -93.02
CA HIS A 85 107.12 -8.96 -91.91
C HIS A 85 106.43 -8.18 -90.78
N GLU A 86 105.54 -7.25 -91.14
CA GLU A 86 104.70 -6.46 -90.23
C GLU A 86 103.68 -7.36 -89.48
N GLU A 87 103.03 -8.30 -90.16
CA GLU A 87 102.09 -9.24 -89.53
C GLU A 87 102.77 -10.21 -88.55
N LEU A 88 103.98 -10.70 -88.88
CA LEU A 88 104.76 -11.55 -87.95
C LEU A 88 105.22 -10.80 -86.70
N GLU A 89 105.49 -9.49 -86.81
CA GLU A 89 105.80 -8.65 -85.66
C GLU A 89 104.58 -8.45 -84.76
N LYS A 90 103.39 -8.18 -85.35
CA LYS A 90 102.11 -8.07 -84.62
C LYS A 90 101.80 -9.33 -83.81
N GLU A 91 101.84 -10.52 -84.42
CA GLU A 91 101.60 -11.78 -83.71
C GLU A 91 102.63 -12.06 -82.61
N THR A 92 103.90 -11.69 -82.83
CA THR A 92 104.94 -11.82 -81.80
C THR A 92 104.63 -10.93 -80.59
N ILE A 93 104.20 -9.69 -80.82
CA ILE A 93 103.79 -8.74 -79.76
C ILE A 93 102.54 -9.26 -79.02
N ILE A 94 101.51 -9.73 -79.73
CA ILE A 94 100.28 -10.28 -79.14
C ILE A 94 100.61 -11.47 -78.22
N ARG A 95 101.47 -12.39 -78.68
CA ARG A 95 101.91 -13.55 -77.87
C ARG A 95 102.63 -13.14 -76.58
N PHE A 96 103.52 -12.15 -76.64
CA PHE A 96 104.18 -11.64 -75.43
C PHE A 96 103.21 -10.95 -74.46
N ALA A 97 102.25 -10.17 -74.97
CA ALA A 97 101.22 -9.54 -74.16
C ALA A 97 100.36 -10.59 -73.43
N LEU A 98 99.90 -11.64 -74.13
CA LEU A 98 99.12 -12.73 -73.54
C LEU A 98 99.91 -13.50 -72.46
N GLN A 99 101.20 -13.77 -72.70
CA GLN A 99 102.06 -14.42 -71.69
C GLN A 99 102.25 -13.54 -70.44
N HIS A 100 102.42 -12.22 -70.61
CA HIS A 100 102.52 -11.27 -69.50
C HIS A 100 101.21 -11.20 -68.70
N CYS A 101 100.04 -11.17 -69.37
CA CYS A 101 98.74 -11.23 -68.70
C CYS A 101 98.56 -12.52 -67.89
N LEU A 102 98.94 -13.67 -68.44
CA LEU A 102 98.83 -14.96 -67.74
C LEU A 102 99.72 -15.06 -66.50
N MET A 103 100.96 -14.56 -66.54
CA MET A 103 101.86 -14.60 -65.37
C MET A 103 101.39 -13.68 -64.22
N ASN A 104 100.73 -12.56 -64.52
CA ASN A 104 100.23 -11.62 -63.52
C ASN A 104 98.80 -11.95 -63.02
N LEU A 105 98.07 -12.85 -63.70
CA LEU A 105 96.68 -13.18 -63.38
C LEU A 105 96.45 -13.61 -61.91
N PRO A 106 97.30 -14.44 -61.25
CA PRO A 106 97.10 -14.80 -59.85
C PRO A 106 97.21 -13.60 -58.90
N THR A 107 98.12 -12.65 -59.20
CA THR A 107 98.28 -11.41 -58.44
C THR A 107 97.08 -10.49 -58.62
N ASN A 108 96.56 -10.39 -59.84
CA ASN A 108 95.35 -9.61 -60.14
C ASN A 108 94.13 -10.16 -59.37
N ILE A 109 93.91 -11.48 -59.39
CA ILE A 109 92.82 -12.14 -58.65
C ILE A 109 92.98 -11.91 -57.13
N GLN A 110 94.19 -12.02 -56.58
CA GLN A 110 94.42 -11.76 -55.15
C GLN A 110 94.15 -10.29 -54.78
N ASN A 111 94.51 -9.35 -55.65
CA ASN A 111 94.23 -7.93 -55.47
C ASN A 111 92.72 -7.63 -55.54
N GLU A 112 91.99 -8.26 -56.48
CA GLU A 112 90.55 -8.15 -56.62
C GLU A 112 89.80 -8.69 -55.40
N ILE A 113 90.17 -9.89 -54.92
CA ILE A 113 89.62 -10.48 -53.68
C ILE A 113 89.90 -9.56 -52.48
N ASN A 114 91.12 -9.03 -52.35
CA ASN A 114 91.45 -8.10 -51.28
C ASN A 114 90.62 -6.80 -51.37
N ALA A 115 90.43 -6.26 -52.57
CA ALA A 115 89.61 -5.06 -52.79
C ALA A 115 88.14 -5.31 -52.44
N ALA A 116 87.58 -6.45 -52.82
CA ALA A 116 86.20 -6.85 -52.47
C ALA A 116 86.02 -7.03 -50.95
N VAL A 117 86.99 -7.65 -50.27
CA VAL A 117 86.98 -7.80 -48.80
C VAL A 117 87.07 -6.45 -48.09
N GLU A 118 87.92 -5.53 -48.55
CA GLU A 118 88.01 -4.18 -47.97
C GLU A 118 86.77 -3.32 -48.28
N ALA A 119 86.15 -3.47 -49.45
CA ALA A 119 84.87 -2.85 -49.76
C ALA A 119 83.76 -3.35 -48.81
N ALA A 120 83.65 -4.67 -48.62
CA ALA A 120 82.69 -5.28 -47.70
C ALA A 120 82.92 -4.86 -46.23
N LYS A 121 84.17 -4.71 -45.78
CA LYS A 121 84.47 -4.14 -44.45
C LYS A 121 83.94 -2.71 -44.33
N ARG A 122 84.29 -1.83 -45.27
CA ARG A 122 83.85 -0.42 -45.28
C ARG A 122 82.32 -0.30 -45.30
N GLN A 123 81.63 -1.15 -46.07
CA GLN A 123 80.17 -1.21 -46.11
C GLN A 123 79.60 -1.62 -44.74
N ASN A 124 80.15 -2.65 -44.10
CA ASN A 124 79.72 -3.10 -42.77
C ASN A 124 79.98 -2.03 -41.68
N ASP A 125 81.12 -1.35 -41.72
CA ASP A 125 81.43 -0.25 -40.78
C ASP A 125 80.54 0.98 -41.03
N ALA A 126 80.19 1.30 -42.29
CA ALA A 126 79.23 2.34 -42.62
C ALA A 126 77.81 2.01 -42.09
N ILE A 127 77.33 0.77 -42.31
CA ILE A 127 76.06 0.28 -41.77
C ILE A 127 76.08 0.32 -40.23
N ARG A 128 77.19 -0.07 -39.60
CA ARG A 128 77.36 -0.02 -38.14
C ARG A 128 77.31 1.41 -37.62
N LYS A 129 78.01 2.36 -38.27
CA LYS A 129 78.02 3.78 -37.91
C LYS A 129 76.63 4.39 -38.04
N SER A 130 75.95 4.17 -39.16
CA SER A 130 74.56 4.58 -39.39
C SER A 130 73.59 4.02 -38.32
N LYS A 131 73.73 2.75 -37.94
CA LYS A 131 72.92 2.17 -36.85
C LYS A 131 73.21 2.76 -35.47
N ILE A 132 74.46 3.11 -35.17
CA ILE A 132 74.83 3.81 -33.93
C ILE A 132 74.24 5.23 -33.93
N GLU A 133 74.33 5.94 -35.04
CA GLU A 133 73.77 7.30 -35.19
C GLU A 133 72.24 7.30 -35.05
N GLY A 134 71.55 6.33 -35.65
CA GLY A 134 70.11 6.14 -35.47
C GLY A 134 69.69 5.71 -34.06
N LEU A 135 70.52 4.95 -33.34
CA LEU A 135 70.27 4.64 -31.92
C LEU A 135 70.43 5.87 -31.02
N ASN A 136 71.44 6.71 -31.29
CA ASN A 136 71.67 7.95 -30.55
C ASN A 136 70.52 8.95 -30.75
N ASP A 137 70.03 9.11 -31.99
CA ASP A 137 68.85 9.93 -32.30
C ASP A 137 67.58 9.41 -31.60
N LEU A 138 67.39 8.09 -31.52
CA LEU A 138 66.30 7.50 -30.74
C LEU A 138 66.46 7.73 -29.23
N GLU A 139 67.67 7.67 -28.68
CA GLU A 139 67.94 7.95 -27.27
C GLU A 139 67.73 9.44 -26.93
N GLU A 140 68.10 10.35 -27.83
CA GLU A 140 67.80 11.79 -27.70
C GLU A 140 66.29 12.05 -27.76
N LYS A 141 65.55 11.40 -28.67
CA LYS A 141 64.08 11.49 -28.76
C LYS A 141 63.38 10.92 -27.52
N ILE A 142 63.85 9.79 -26.99
CA ILE A 142 63.35 9.22 -25.73
C ILE A 142 63.62 10.16 -24.55
N SER A 143 64.79 10.82 -24.54
CA SER A 143 65.14 11.79 -23.49
C SER A 143 64.24 13.02 -23.52
N LYS A 144 64.03 13.63 -24.70
CA LYS A 144 63.09 14.75 -24.89
C LYS A 144 61.65 14.38 -24.51
N ALA A 145 61.17 13.21 -24.92
CA ALA A 145 59.83 12.75 -24.56
C ALA A 145 59.65 12.57 -23.03
N ARG A 146 60.70 12.15 -22.30
CA ARG A 146 60.69 12.09 -20.84
C ARG A 146 60.71 13.49 -20.20
N GLU A 147 61.46 14.43 -20.75
CA GLU A 147 61.44 15.83 -20.28
C GLU A 147 60.08 16.49 -20.49
N GLU A 148 59.43 16.25 -21.64
CA GLU A 148 58.06 16.69 -21.91
C GLU A 148 57.04 16.03 -20.97
N GLN A 149 57.13 14.72 -20.73
CA GLN A 149 56.29 14.04 -19.73
C GLN A 149 56.43 14.69 -18.35
N VAL A 150 57.65 14.91 -17.87
CA VAL A 150 57.91 15.56 -16.56
C VAL A 150 57.43 17.02 -16.53
N ARG A 151 57.39 17.71 -17.67
CA ARG A 151 56.76 19.04 -17.77
C ARG A 151 55.23 18.95 -17.66
N PHE A 152 54.59 18.06 -18.41
CA PHE A 152 53.14 17.87 -18.36
C PHE A 152 52.67 17.37 -16.98
N GLU A 153 53.43 16.52 -16.30
CA GLU A 153 53.15 16.11 -14.92
C GLU A 153 53.20 17.30 -13.95
N LYS A 154 54.18 18.20 -14.08
CA LYS A 154 54.25 19.44 -13.28
C LYS A 154 53.08 20.38 -13.56
N GLU A 155 52.74 20.56 -14.83
CA GLU A 155 51.63 21.42 -15.27
C GLU A 155 50.27 20.87 -14.79
N ASN A 156 50.04 19.56 -14.90
CA ASN A 156 48.85 18.90 -14.39
C ASN A 156 48.73 19.04 -12.86
N ASN A 157 49.83 18.89 -12.11
CA ASN A 157 49.82 19.13 -10.66
C ASN A 157 49.46 20.59 -10.30
N ILE A 158 49.92 21.58 -11.09
CA ILE A 158 49.54 22.99 -10.92
C ILE A 158 48.05 23.19 -11.23
N LEU A 159 47.52 22.56 -12.30
CA LEU A 159 46.11 22.63 -12.65
C LEU A 159 45.20 21.99 -11.59
N LEU A 160 45.58 20.83 -11.05
CA LEU A 160 44.85 20.17 -9.95
C LEU A 160 44.81 21.04 -8.68
N LEU A 161 45.93 21.69 -8.32
CA LEU A 161 45.97 22.68 -7.23
C LEU A 161 45.06 23.88 -7.53
N GLN A 162 45.05 24.37 -8.77
CA GLN A 162 44.19 25.50 -9.17
C GLN A 162 42.69 25.14 -9.17
N ILE A 163 42.33 23.90 -9.49
CA ILE A 163 40.95 23.38 -9.38
C ILE A 163 40.52 23.36 -7.91
N SER A 164 41.32 22.73 -7.02
CA SER A 164 41.03 22.68 -5.59
C SER A 164 40.97 24.08 -4.93
N LEU A 165 41.80 25.02 -5.40
CA LEU A 165 41.78 26.43 -4.96
C LEU A 165 40.53 27.18 -5.48
N ASN A 166 39.98 26.79 -6.63
CA ASN A 166 38.72 27.34 -7.13
C ASN A 166 37.50 26.73 -6.39
N GLU A 167 37.49 25.42 -6.13
CA GLU A 167 36.44 24.79 -5.30
C GLU A 167 36.36 25.39 -3.89
N THR A 168 37.51 25.68 -3.27
CA THR A 168 37.54 26.30 -1.94
C THR A 168 37.12 27.76 -1.98
N ARG A 169 37.43 28.51 -3.04
CA ARG A 169 36.84 29.85 -3.29
C ARG A 169 35.33 29.81 -3.48
N GLU A 170 34.81 28.82 -4.21
CA GLU A 170 33.37 28.66 -4.43
C GLU A 170 32.64 28.33 -3.12
N LYS A 171 33.18 27.42 -2.30
CA LYS A 171 32.69 27.12 -0.95
C LYS A 171 32.70 28.36 -0.04
N ILE A 172 33.75 29.19 -0.09
CA ILE A 172 33.82 30.47 0.64
C ILE A 172 32.79 31.46 0.09
N SER A 173 32.58 31.53 -1.22
CA SER A 173 31.57 32.42 -1.83
C SER A 173 30.15 32.03 -1.43
N LEU A 174 29.85 30.72 -1.39
CA LEU A 174 28.57 30.20 -0.92
C LEU A 174 28.37 30.53 0.56
N HIS A 175 29.37 30.28 1.41
CA HIS A 175 29.25 30.58 2.84
C HIS A 175 29.14 32.08 3.14
N ASN A 176 29.80 32.94 2.36
CA ASN A 176 29.59 34.39 2.45
C ASN A 176 28.16 34.80 2.03
N GLN A 177 27.54 34.09 1.08
CA GLN A 177 26.14 34.32 0.71
C GLN A 177 25.18 33.82 1.81
N GLU A 178 25.47 32.69 2.46
CA GLU A 178 24.73 32.22 3.65
C GLU A 178 24.81 33.25 4.78
N ILE A 179 26.01 33.79 5.08
CA ILE A 179 26.21 34.83 6.09
C ILE A 179 25.36 36.06 5.76
N VAL A 180 25.44 36.59 4.53
CA VAL A 180 24.63 37.76 4.11
C VAL A 180 23.13 37.48 4.22
N GLN A 181 22.65 36.28 3.90
CA GLN A 181 21.24 35.93 4.12
C GLN A 181 20.89 35.96 5.61
N THR A 182 21.71 35.36 6.49
CA THR A 182 21.45 35.41 7.94
C THR A 182 21.53 36.84 8.51
N GLU A 183 22.36 37.72 7.95
CA GLU A 183 22.38 39.15 8.30
C GLU A 183 21.08 39.84 7.89
N CYS A 184 20.52 39.53 6.71
CA CYS A 184 19.19 39.99 6.30
C CYS A 184 18.10 39.46 7.24
N ASP A 185 18.09 38.16 7.55
CA ASP A 185 17.09 37.54 8.43
C ASP A 185 17.14 38.16 9.85
N ILE A 186 18.34 38.42 10.37
CA ILE A 186 18.56 39.11 11.66
C ILE A 186 18.05 40.55 11.61
N LEU A 187 18.22 41.27 10.49
CA LEU A 187 17.69 42.62 10.31
C LEU A 187 16.16 42.63 10.21
N GLU A 188 15.55 41.65 9.54
CA GLU A 188 14.08 41.50 9.48
C GLU A 188 13.50 41.18 10.86
N LEU A 189 14.09 40.23 11.60
CA LEU A 189 13.71 39.93 12.99
C LEU A 189 13.87 41.16 13.90
N ARG A 190 14.96 41.92 13.76
CA ARG A 190 15.17 43.16 14.51
C ARG A 190 14.11 44.22 14.20
N ASN A 191 13.70 44.36 12.94
CA ASN A 191 12.64 45.27 12.53
C ASN A 191 11.27 44.81 13.03
N ALA A 192 10.99 43.50 13.04
CA ALA A 192 9.78 42.93 13.62
C ALA A 192 9.69 43.22 15.13
N VAL A 193 10.75 42.92 15.90
CA VAL A 193 10.81 43.21 17.34
C VAL A 193 10.69 44.71 17.64
N ALA A 194 11.32 45.57 16.82
CA ALA A 194 11.16 47.02 16.97
C ALA A 194 9.71 47.48 16.76
N LYS A 195 9.01 46.91 15.77
CA LYS A 195 7.60 47.18 15.52
C LYS A 195 6.70 46.64 16.64
N GLU A 196 6.92 45.42 17.11
CA GLU A 196 6.19 44.85 18.25
C GLU A 196 6.35 45.71 19.51
N TRP A 197 7.55 46.26 19.74
CA TRP A 197 7.80 47.20 20.84
C TRP A 197 7.09 48.54 20.65
N GLU A 198 7.02 49.06 19.42
CA GLU A 198 6.23 50.26 19.10
C GLU A 198 4.72 50.03 19.32
N ASP A 199 4.19 48.90 18.86
CA ASP A 199 2.78 48.53 19.00
C ASP A 199 2.41 48.15 20.45
N ALA A 200 3.35 47.62 21.24
CA ALA A 200 3.20 47.46 22.69
C ALA A 200 3.17 48.81 23.42
N ASN A 201 4.03 49.76 23.04
CA ASN A 201 4.03 51.11 23.61
C ASN A 201 2.72 51.87 23.29
N LYS A 202 2.16 51.72 22.08
CA LYS A 202 0.84 52.26 21.73
C LYS A 202 -0.25 51.73 22.67
N LYS A 203 -0.31 50.41 22.87
CA LYS A 203 -1.26 49.78 23.81
C LYS A 203 -1.06 50.23 25.25
N ILE A 204 0.18 50.45 25.68
CA ILE A 204 0.47 51.02 27.01
C ILE A 204 -0.12 52.45 27.13
N GLU A 205 -0.04 53.27 26.09
CA GLU A 205 -0.63 54.61 26.09
C GLU A 205 -2.17 54.57 26.02
N GLU A 206 -2.75 53.67 25.22
CA GLU A 206 -4.19 53.39 25.20
C GLU A 206 -4.70 52.99 26.58
N TYR A 207 -4.02 52.06 27.27
CA TYR A 207 -4.37 51.65 28.62
C TYR A 207 -4.21 52.75 29.67
N LYS A 208 -3.25 53.68 29.53
CA LYS A 208 -3.20 54.88 30.40
C LYS A 208 -4.43 55.75 30.22
N ILE A 209 -4.83 55.99 28.97
CA ILE A 209 -6.02 56.81 28.65
C ILE A 209 -7.29 56.14 29.22
N ASP A 210 -7.41 54.82 29.13
CA ASP A 210 -8.51 54.07 29.74
C ASP A 210 -8.47 54.09 31.28
N ILE A 211 -7.29 54.05 31.89
CA ILE A 211 -7.12 54.21 33.35
C ILE A 211 -7.53 55.63 33.78
N GLU A 212 -7.10 56.68 33.09
CA GLU A 212 -7.51 58.06 33.39
C GLU A 212 -9.03 58.26 33.20
N ASN A 213 -9.61 57.66 32.15
CA ASN A 213 -11.06 57.69 31.91
C ASN A 213 -11.83 56.95 33.00
N THR A 214 -11.40 55.75 33.41
CA THR A 214 -12.06 54.99 34.48
C THR A 214 -11.90 55.65 35.85
N GLU A 215 -10.74 56.23 36.18
CA GLU A 215 -10.57 57.07 37.37
C GLU A 215 -11.52 58.29 37.37
N LYS A 216 -11.69 58.94 36.21
CA LYS A 216 -12.58 60.08 36.05
C LYS A 216 -14.06 59.69 36.21
N CYS A 217 -14.46 58.55 35.64
CA CYS A 217 -15.78 57.97 35.86
C CYS A 217 -16.00 57.62 37.34
N LEU A 218 -15.03 56.98 38.00
CA LEU A 218 -15.10 56.64 39.42
C LEU A 218 -15.26 57.91 40.29
N LYS A 219 -14.51 58.98 40.01
CA LYS A 219 -14.62 60.28 40.71
C LYS A 219 -16.00 60.92 40.51
N MET A 220 -16.57 60.83 39.30
CA MET A 220 -17.94 61.28 39.02
C MET A 220 -19.00 60.41 39.73
N GLU A 221 -18.81 59.10 39.78
CA GLU A 221 -19.73 58.16 40.44
C GLU A 221 -19.71 58.30 41.96
N LEU A 222 -18.53 58.45 42.57
CA LEU A 222 -18.39 58.79 43.99
C LEU A 222 -19.08 60.13 44.32
N SER A 223 -18.92 61.14 43.48
CA SER A 223 -19.61 62.43 43.62
C SER A 223 -21.13 62.29 43.52
N ARG A 224 -21.62 61.43 42.60
CA ARG A 224 -23.04 61.11 42.46
C ARG A 224 -23.58 60.35 43.67
N ASN A 225 -22.80 59.40 44.20
CA ASN A 225 -23.16 58.61 45.38
C ASN A 225 -23.15 59.45 46.67
N GLU A 226 -22.35 60.51 46.74
CA GLU A 226 -22.49 61.51 47.81
C GLU A 226 -23.80 62.31 47.71
N VAL A 227 -24.27 62.64 46.50
CA VAL A 227 -25.54 63.34 46.29
C VAL A 227 -26.71 62.43 46.63
N THR A 228 -26.76 61.21 46.07
CA THR A 228 -27.84 60.26 46.39
C THR A 228 -27.87 59.85 47.85
N LYS A 229 -26.71 59.80 48.54
CA LYS A 229 -26.66 59.58 49.99
C LYS A 229 -27.22 60.76 50.81
N LYS A 230 -27.08 62.00 50.34
CA LYS A 230 -27.72 63.19 50.94
C LYS A 230 -29.23 63.18 50.67
N GLU A 231 -29.64 62.78 49.48
CA GLU A 231 -31.05 62.57 49.11
C GLU A 231 -31.69 61.43 49.93
N GLU A 232 -31.00 60.31 50.15
CA GLU A 232 -31.45 59.22 51.02
C GLU A 232 -31.69 59.67 52.46
N VAL A 233 -30.81 60.52 53.03
CA VAL A 233 -31.00 61.07 54.38
C VAL A 233 -32.26 61.93 54.42
N LYS A 234 -32.43 62.83 53.45
CA LYS A 234 -33.61 63.68 53.32
C LYS A 234 -34.90 62.86 53.14
N ILE A 235 -34.87 61.80 52.33
CA ILE A 235 -36.00 60.87 52.13
C ILE A 235 -36.29 60.08 53.42
N LYS A 236 -35.29 59.71 54.21
CA LYS A 236 -35.49 59.03 55.52
C LYS A 236 -36.08 59.98 56.57
N GLU A 237 -35.69 61.24 56.57
CA GLU A 237 -36.31 62.30 57.38
C GLU A 237 -37.77 62.52 56.97
N GLU A 238 -38.05 62.70 55.67
CA GLU A 238 -39.40 62.84 55.12
C GLU A 238 -40.29 61.61 55.38
N LEU A 239 -39.73 60.39 55.26
CA LEU A 239 -40.42 59.14 55.60
C LEU A 239 -40.75 59.07 57.09
N SER A 240 -39.87 59.55 57.98
CA SER A 240 -40.14 59.59 59.42
C SER A 240 -41.31 60.52 59.76
N ALA A 241 -41.37 61.69 59.13
CA ALA A 241 -42.50 62.62 59.24
C ALA A 241 -43.79 62.05 58.63
N SER A 242 -43.69 61.38 57.47
CA SER A 242 -44.84 60.73 56.82
C SER A 242 -45.37 59.54 57.63
N ASN A 243 -44.54 58.84 58.40
CA ASN A 243 -44.98 57.73 59.26
C ASN A 243 -45.75 58.23 60.48
N LEU A 244 -45.34 59.36 61.08
CA LEU A 244 -46.14 60.06 62.11
C LEU A 244 -47.50 60.48 61.55
N LEU A 245 -47.52 61.12 60.37
CA LEU A 245 -48.77 61.54 59.72
C LEU A 245 -49.68 60.35 59.35
N ASN A 246 -49.11 59.23 58.88
CA ASN A 246 -49.87 58.00 58.61
C ASN A 246 -50.45 57.37 59.88
N GLN A 247 -49.80 57.53 61.03
CA GLN A 247 -50.33 57.06 62.31
C GLN A 247 -51.59 57.84 62.73
N ASP A 248 -51.59 59.17 62.56
CA ASP A 248 -52.77 60.00 62.75
C ASP A 248 -53.88 59.63 61.75
N ILE A 249 -53.56 59.50 60.45
CA ILE A 249 -54.51 59.11 59.40
C ILE A 249 -55.17 57.75 59.72
N GLN A 250 -54.41 56.74 60.18
CA GLN A 250 -54.98 55.44 60.55
C GLN A 250 -55.96 55.49 61.73
N THR A 251 -55.88 56.49 62.62
CA THR A 251 -56.92 56.67 63.64
C THR A 251 -58.22 57.20 63.03
N ASN A 252 -58.11 58.05 62.00
CA ASN A 252 -59.22 58.71 61.33
C ASN A 252 -59.91 57.80 60.30
N GLU A 253 -59.15 56.98 59.55
CA GLU A 253 -59.69 55.99 58.60
C GLU A 253 -60.59 54.96 59.27
N ARG A 254 -60.30 54.56 60.52
CA ARG A 254 -61.17 53.65 61.30
C ARG A 254 -62.53 54.25 61.63
N SER A 255 -62.66 55.57 61.62
CA SER A 255 -63.95 56.27 61.70
C SER A 255 -64.68 56.17 60.36
N LEU A 256 -64.02 56.64 59.29
CA LEU A 256 -64.61 56.80 57.94
C LEU A 256 -64.93 55.48 57.21
N ASN A 257 -64.17 54.41 57.43
CA ASN A 257 -64.38 53.15 56.67
C ASN A 257 -65.73 52.47 57.01
N ASN A 258 -66.33 52.77 58.17
CA ASN A 258 -67.69 52.33 58.51
C ASN A 258 -68.77 52.98 57.63
N GLU A 259 -68.48 54.17 57.07
CA GLU A 259 -69.42 54.93 56.23
C GLU A 259 -69.35 54.50 54.75
N VAL A 260 -68.13 54.28 54.23
CA VAL A 260 -67.88 53.97 52.81
C VAL A 260 -68.56 52.67 52.35
N VAL A 261 -68.67 51.66 53.22
CA VAL A 261 -69.35 50.38 52.92
C VAL A 261 -70.82 50.58 52.53
N SER A 262 -71.47 51.62 53.05
CA SER A 262 -72.85 51.98 52.69
C SER A 262 -72.97 52.40 51.22
N LYS A 263 -72.04 53.26 50.76
CA LYS A 263 -72.12 53.92 49.45
C LYS A 263 -71.81 53.02 48.25
N LYS A 264 -71.03 51.94 48.42
CA LYS A 264 -70.59 51.10 47.29
C LYS A 264 -71.73 50.39 46.53
N LYS A 265 -72.93 50.30 47.11
CA LYS A 265 -74.13 49.79 46.42
C LYS A 265 -74.70 50.71 45.34
N GLU A 266 -74.46 52.03 45.41
CA GLU A 266 -75.08 52.97 44.46
C GLU A 266 -74.45 52.88 43.05
N TYR A 267 -73.14 52.63 42.96
CA TYR A 267 -72.39 52.78 41.71
C TYR A 267 -72.75 51.77 40.61
N GLN A 268 -73.34 50.62 40.96
CA GLN A 268 -73.80 49.63 39.97
C GLN A 268 -74.96 50.13 39.08
N MET A 269 -75.61 51.24 39.44
CA MET A 269 -76.65 51.89 38.62
C MET A 269 -76.14 52.53 37.32
N LEU A 270 -74.87 52.97 37.27
CA LEU A 270 -74.35 53.75 36.13
C LEU A 270 -74.01 52.91 34.89
N GLN A 271 -74.15 51.59 34.96
CA GLN A 271 -73.90 50.68 33.84
C GLN A 271 -75.01 50.71 32.75
N LEU A 272 -75.86 51.76 32.74
CA LEU A 272 -77.00 51.95 31.83
C LEU A 272 -76.81 53.10 30.82
N GLU A 273 -75.81 53.98 30.97
CA GLU A 273 -75.64 55.14 30.05
C GLU A 273 -74.88 54.81 28.75
N LEU A 274 -74.41 53.57 28.58
CA LEU A 274 -73.64 53.13 27.42
C LEU A 274 -74.42 53.18 26.08
N ASP A 275 -75.75 53.15 26.12
CA ASP A 275 -76.62 53.04 24.94
C ASP A 275 -76.94 54.38 24.23
N ALA A 276 -76.41 55.51 24.70
CA ALA A 276 -76.92 56.84 24.33
C ALA A 276 -76.50 57.38 22.93
N GLU A 277 -75.21 57.37 22.59
CA GLU A 277 -74.66 58.27 21.54
C GLU A 277 -74.16 57.59 20.25
N LEU A 278 -74.57 56.34 19.97
CA LEU A 278 -74.40 55.65 18.67
C LEU A 278 -75.26 56.27 17.52
N LYS A 279 -75.33 57.61 17.46
CA LYS A 279 -76.43 58.34 16.79
C LYS A 279 -76.00 59.54 15.94
N LEU A 280 -74.72 59.89 15.91
CA LEU A 280 -74.22 61.13 15.27
C LEU A 280 -73.62 60.93 13.86
N GLU A 281 -73.40 59.69 13.42
CA GLU A 281 -72.56 59.35 12.25
C GLU A 281 -73.12 59.79 10.86
N GLN A 282 -74.37 60.28 10.77
CA GLN A 282 -75.08 60.39 9.49
C GLN A 282 -74.97 61.73 8.72
N ASN A 283 -74.40 62.80 9.28
CA ASN A 283 -74.80 64.16 8.83
C ASN A 283 -73.92 64.95 7.83
N LEU A 284 -72.65 64.62 7.59
CA LEU A 284 -71.73 65.53 6.85
C LEU A 284 -71.14 65.00 5.52
N LEU A 285 -71.76 63.99 4.90
CA LEU A 285 -71.39 63.52 3.56
C LEU A 285 -71.79 64.48 2.40
N SER A 286 -72.07 65.76 2.71
CA SER A 286 -72.98 66.63 1.95
C SER A 286 -72.34 67.87 1.29
N GLU A 287 -71.08 68.22 1.59
CA GLU A 287 -70.37 69.41 1.04
C GLU A 287 -68.95 69.10 0.47
N LYS A 288 -68.73 68.04 -0.32
CA LYS A 288 -69.26 67.80 -1.68
C LYS A 288 -68.95 68.93 -2.70
N LYS A 289 -68.06 68.60 -3.64
CA LYS A 289 -68.01 69.08 -5.05
C LYS A 289 -67.85 70.58 -5.38
N LYS A 290 -67.82 71.53 -4.44
CA LYS A 290 -67.79 72.98 -4.79
C LYS A 290 -66.47 73.53 -5.38
N LEU A 291 -65.29 73.06 -4.95
CA LEU A 291 -64.01 73.76 -5.21
C LEU A 291 -63.25 73.40 -6.50
N SER A 292 -63.63 72.33 -7.21
CA SER A 292 -62.79 71.72 -8.26
C SER A 292 -62.88 72.37 -9.66
N GLN A 293 -63.39 73.60 -9.81
CA GLN A 293 -63.83 74.07 -11.15
C GLN A 293 -63.73 75.58 -11.47
N GLN A 294 -63.09 76.43 -10.65
CA GLN A 294 -63.33 77.89 -10.74
C GLN A 294 -62.21 78.82 -11.26
N GLN A 295 -60.95 78.39 -11.50
CA GLN A 295 -59.92 79.38 -11.91
C GLN A 295 -58.83 78.96 -12.92
N LEU A 296 -59.21 78.21 -13.96
CA LEU A 296 -58.51 78.27 -15.27
C LEU A 296 -59.11 79.38 -16.17
N LYS A 297 -59.40 80.56 -15.59
CA LYS A 297 -60.02 81.70 -16.29
C LYS A 297 -59.61 83.03 -15.68
N LEU A 298 -59.31 83.99 -16.57
CA LEU A 298 -59.15 85.42 -16.31
C LEU A 298 -57.97 85.73 -15.36
N THR A 299 -56.74 85.88 -15.86
CA THR A 299 -56.28 86.66 -17.03
C THR A 299 -56.55 88.16 -16.87
N ASN A 300 -55.57 88.99 -17.23
CA ASN A 300 -55.58 90.46 -17.17
C ASN A 300 -55.68 91.07 -15.77
N LYS A 301 -54.52 91.31 -15.18
CA LYS A 301 -53.99 92.68 -15.12
C LYS A 301 -52.45 92.63 -15.10
N SER A 302 -51.69 93.29 -15.99
CA SER A 302 -51.82 94.64 -16.55
C SER A 302 -51.98 95.67 -15.43
N ASP A 303 -51.04 96.52 -15.11
CA ASP A 303 -49.74 96.90 -15.63
C ASP A 303 -49.25 97.92 -14.58
N THR A 304 -48.29 98.75 -14.94
CA THR A 304 -48.05 100.07 -14.34
C THR A 304 -47.43 100.15 -12.94
N LEU A 305 -46.35 100.91 -12.77
CA LEU A 305 -45.37 101.36 -13.78
C LEU A 305 -44.06 101.74 -13.06
N THR A 306 -43.02 101.88 -13.87
CA THR A 306 -41.72 102.52 -13.55
C THR A 306 -41.66 103.47 -12.35
N SER A 307 -40.83 103.11 -11.37
CA SER A 307 -39.99 104.06 -10.65
C SER A 307 -38.72 103.38 -10.16
N GLU A 308 -37.55 103.89 -10.57
CA GLU A 308 -36.21 103.60 -10.03
C GLU A 308 -35.71 102.12 -10.04
N LYS A 309 -34.55 101.72 -10.60
CA LYS A 309 -33.49 102.31 -11.44
C LYS A 309 -32.90 101.09 -12.19
N LYS A 310 -32.72 100.97 -13.51
CA LYS A 310 -32.98 101.82 -14.69
C LYS A 310 -32.56 103.29 -14.58
N LYS A 311 -31.30 103.51 -14.15
CA LYS A 311 -30.69 104.86 -14.14
C LYS A 311 -29.14 104.92 -14.06
N ILE A 312 -28.43 103.78 -14.14
CA ILE A 312 -26.95 103.75 -13.99
C ILE A 312 -26.27 102.77 -14.96
N LEU A 313 -26.70 101.50 -15.04
CA LEU A 313 -25.87 100.44 -15.65
C LEU A 313 -26.27 99.99 -17.07
N ASN A 314 -27.07 100.77 -17.80
CA ASN A 314 -27.44 100.49 -19.19
C ASN A 314 -27.67 101.78 -20.01
N GLU A 315 -27.06 102.88 -19.58
CA GLU A 315 -27.36 104.23 -20.08
C GLU A 315 -26.09 105.08 -20.29
N LEU A 316 -24.99 104.43 -20.73
CA LEU A 316 -23.93 105.11 -21.48
C LEU A 316 -23.17 104.12 -22.39
N ASN A 317 -23.36 104.26 -23.70
CA ASN A 317 -22.48 103.77 -24.77
C ASN A 317 -22.16 102.26 -24.86
N MET A 318 -23.20 101.46 -25.16
CA MET A 318 -23.02 100.40 -26.17
C MET A 318 -23.72 100.79 -27.46
N ARG A 319 -22.91 101.17 -28.46
CA ARG A 319 -23.23 101.20 -29.90
C ARG A 319 -24.54 101.93 -30.30
N TYR A 320 -24.42 103.22 -30.60
CA TYR A 320 -25.20 103.78 -31.72
C TYR A 320 -24.25 104.42 -32.74
N GLN A 321 -23.98 103.67 -33.81
CA GLN A 321 -23.18 104.11 -34.94
C GLN A 321 -24.09 104.90 -35.87
N TYR A 322 -24.19 106.21 -35.70
CA TYR A 322 -24.64 107.23 -36.68
C TYR A 322 -24.67 108.61 -35.96
N GLU A 323 -24.24 109.72 -36.57
CA GLU A 323 -23.55 109.93 -37.86
C GLU A 323 -22.91 111.34 -37.84
N THR A 324 -22.63 111.90 -39.03
CA THR A 324 -22.71 113.33 -39.41
C THR A 324 -22.63 114.43 -38.32
N ASP A 325 -21.81 115.47 -38.46
CA ASP A 325 -20.78 115.72 -39.49
C ASP A 325 -19.98 116.98 -39.15
N ASN A 326 -18.99 117.32 -39.99
CA ASN A 326 -18.37 118.64 -40.11
C ASN A 326 -17.55 119.16 -38.90
N SER A 327 -16.55 120.04 -39.06
CA SER A 327 -15.88 120.58 -40.26
C SER A 327 -14.39 120.62 -39.94
N VAL A 328 -13.49 119.95 -40.68
CA VAL A 328 -13.01 120.31 -42.03
C VAL A 328 -12.25 121.66 -42.05
N HIS A 329 -11.08 121.63 -42.73
CA HIS A 329 -10.15 122.74 -42.96
C HIS A 329 -9.41 123.21 -41.68
N LEU A 330 -8.09 123.04 -41.56
CA LEU A 330 -6.98 123.36 -42.48
C LEU A 330 -5.91 122.24 -42.43
N LYS A 331 -5.01 121.99 -43.38
CA LYS A 331 -4.73 122.40 -44.77
C LYS A 331 -3.46 121.59 -45.16
N GLN A 332 -3.29 121.19 -46.41
CA GLN A 332 -2.44 121.93 -47.37
C GLN A 332 -1.06 122.38 -46.81
N GLN A 333 -0.14 121.43 -46.64
CA GLN A 333 1.11 121.45 -47.41
C GLN A 333 1.61 120.00 -47.57
N LEU A 334 1.42 119.34 -48.71
CA LEU A 334 1.94 119.61 -50.08
C LEU A 334 3.41 119.18 -50.24
N LYS A 335 3.79 118.92 -51.51
CA LYS A 335 5.08 119.27 -52.16
C LYS A 335 6.33 119.13 -51.28
N ASP A 336 7.31 118.32 -51.64
CA ASP A 336 7.89 118.05 -52.96
C ASP A 336 9.06 117.07 -52.65
N GLN A 337 9.74 116.30 -53.51
CA GLN A 337 10.07 116.27 -54.95
C GLN A 337 10.82 114.92 -55.16
N ARG A 338 11.03 114.34 -56.34
CA ARG A 338 10.41 114.46 -57.68
C ARG A 338 10.83 113.24 -58.51
N GLU A 339 9.97 112.80 -59.41
CA GLU A 339 10.33 111.95 -60.55
C GLU A 339 11.06 112.79 -61.65
N ALA A 340 11.85 112.12 -62.51
CA ALA A 340 12.15 112.43 -63.92
C ALA A 340 13.55 112.98 -64.37
N LEU A 341 13.87 112.60 -65.63
CA LEU A 341 14.83 113.16 -66.64
C LEU A 341 16.23 112.46 -66.83
N ARG A 342 16.90 112.49 -68.02
CA ARG A 342 16.57 111.96 -69.39
C ARG A 342 17.58 112.40 -70.52
N VAL A 343 18.40 111.46 -71.05
CA VAL A 343 18.92 111.32 -72.47
C VAL A 343 20.13 112.17 -73.02
N ASN A 344 20.91 111.60 -73.99
CA ASN A 344 21.83 112.18 -75.05
C ASN A 344 23.32 112.58 -74.72
N LYS A 345 24.34 112.69 -75.63
CA LYS A 345 24.68 112.11 -77.00
C LYS A 345 26.14 112.49 -77.52
N GLU A 346 26.83 111.61 -78.28
CA GLU A 346 27.75 111.76 -79.48
C GLU A 346 29.07 112.64 -79.61
N ALA A 347 29.95 112.26 -80.60
CA ALA A 347 31.04 112.99 -81.35
C ALA A 347 32.53 113.01 -80.79
N LEU A 348 33.68 113.16 -81.52
CA LEU A 348 34.07 113.15 -82.97
C LEU A 348 35.55 112.65 -83.31
N THR A 349 36.41 113.34 -84.11
CA THR A 349 37.55 112.74 -84.93
C THR A 349 38.83 113.59 -85.31
N LYS A 350 39.97 112.90 -85.60
CA LYS A 350 41.07 113.12 -86.65
C LYS A 350 42.07 114.33 -86.68
N SER A 351 43.35 114.06 -87.09
CA SER A 351 44.22 114.85 -88.05
C SER A 351 45.56 114.13 -88.41
N GLU A 352 46.30 114.54 -89.47
CA GLU A 352 47.41 113.78 -90.13
C GLU A 352 48.37 114.67 -91.01
N GLU A 353 49.51 114.13 -91.52
CA GLU A 353 50.44 114.67 -92.59
C GLU A 353 51.29 115.94 -92.27
N LYS A 354 52.41 116.37 -92.93
CA LYS A 354 53.49 115.91 -93.88
C LYS A 354 54.66 116.93 -93.73
N LEU A 355 55.97 116.77 -94.01
CA LEU A 355 56.86 115.86 -94.81
C LEU A 355 57.25 116.37 -96.23
N GLU A 356 58.48 116.91 -96.41
CA GLU A 356 59.13 117.25 -97.72
C GLU A 356 60.69 117.28 -97.73
N ILE A 357 61.40 117.12 -96.60
CA ILE A 357 62.87 117.37 -96.51
C ILE A 357 63.76 116.23 -97.10
N ILE A 358 63.17 115.13 -97.55
CA ILE A 358 63.83 113.85 -97.86
C ILE A 358 64.51 113.82 -99.26
N LYS A 359 65.42 114.76 -99.55
CA LYS A 359 66.22 114.79 -100.80
C LYS A 359 67.74 114.87 -100.59
N ASN A 360 68.23 115.40 -99.47
CA ASN A 360 69.68 115.52 -99.23
C ASN A 360 70.30 114.33 -98.44
N GLU A 361 69.48 113.49 -97.82
CA GLU A 361 69.94 112.35 -96.99
C GLU A 361 70.54 111.19 -97.80
N HIS A 362 70.23 111.11 -99.10
CA HIS A 362 70.39 109.87 -99.89
C HIS A 362 71.86 109.43 -100.07
N LYS A 363 72.83 110.33 -99.90
CA LYS A 363 74.28 110.00 -99.99
C LYS A 363 74.92 109.58 -98.66
N ILE A 364 74.25 109.79 -97.52
CA ILE A 364 74.68 109.24 -96.23
C ILE A 364 74.15 107.80 -96.10
N LYS A 365 72.89 107.61 -96.49
CA LYS A 365 72.17 106.33 -96.43
C LYS A 365 72.84 105.16 -97.17
N GLU A 366 73.66 105.40 -98.19
CA GLU A 366 74.33 104.32 -98.93
C GLU A 366 75.50 103.68 -98.14
N ALA A 367 76.20 104.46 -97.32
CA ALA A 367 77.20 103.94 -96.38
C ALA A 367 76.52 103.22 -95.20
N GLU A 368 75.45 103.81 -94.67
CA GLU A 368 74.61 103.20 -93.63
C GLU A 368 74.02 101.86 -94.09
N TYR A 369 73.59 101.73 -95.35
CA TYR A 369 73.02 100.49 -95.88
C TYR A 369 74.02 99.32 -95.84
N LYS A 370 75.33 99.60 -95.96
CA LYS A 370 76.37 98.56 -95.90
C LYS A 370 76.61 98.07 -94.48
N THR A 371 76.69 98.97 -93.49
CA THR A 371 76.78 98.58 -92.07
C THR A 371 75.47 97.99 -91.56
N GLN A 372 74.31 98.47 -92.02
CA GLN A 372 73.00 97.86 -91.75
C GLN A 372 72.92 96.44 -92.31
N LYS A 373 73.46 96.15 -93.50
CA LYS A 373 73.47 94.79 -94.07
C LYS A 373 74.37 93.81 -93.30
N GLU A 374 75.47 94.29 -92.73
CA GLU A 374 76.34 93.50 -91.83
C GLU A 374 75.66 93.28 -90.46
N ALA A 375 75.03 94.33 -89.92
CA ALA A 375 74.21 94.25 -88.71
C ALA A 375 73.02 93.29 -88.90
N LEU A 376 72.38 93.29 -90.08
CA LEU A 376 71.27 92.39 -90.43
C LEU A 376 71.72 90.92 -90.39
N ARG A 377 72.89 90.59 -90.95
CA ARG A 377 73.47 89.23 -90.87
C ARG A 377 73.74 88.80 -89.42
N ASN A 378 74.24 89.72 -88.59
CA ASN A 378 74.43 89.45 -87.17
C ASN A 378 73.08 89.26 -86.45
N LEU A 379 72.05 90.01 -86.83
CA LEU A 379 70.67 89.86 -86.36
C LEU A 379 70.01 88.54 -86.83
N GLU A 380 70.26 88.11 -88.06
CA GLU A 380 69.85 86.80 -88.59
C GLU A 380 70.52 85.66 -87.82
N LYS A 381 71.80 85.81 -87.47
CA LYS A 381 72.54 84.85 -86.66
C LYS A 381 71.99 84.80 -85.22
N THR A 382 71.84 85.93 -84.54
CA THR A 382 71.29 85.94 -83.17
C THR A 382 69.82 85.51 -83.16
N ASN A 383 69.00 85.86 -84.15
CA ASN A 383 67.63 85.34 -84.27
C ASN A 383 67.59 83.82 -84.48
N ARG A 384 68.60 83.22 -85.14
CA ARG A 384 68.73 81.76 -85.23
C ARG A 384 69.11 81.15 -83.88
N GLU A 385 70.10 81.70 -83.20
CA GLU A 385 70.53 81.24 -81.86
C GLU A 385 69.41 81.40 -80.81
N ILE A 386 68.62 82.47 -80.90
CA ILE A 386 67.39 82.70 -80.13
C ILE A 386 66.31 81.68 -80.51
N SER A 387 66.13 81.36 -81.79
CA SER A 387 65.17 80.33 -82.24
C SER A 387 65.56 78.94 -81.73
N GLU A 388 66.85 78.58 -81.79
CA GLU A 388 67.39 77.30 -81.30
C GLU A 388 67.36 77.19 -79.76
N THR A 389 67.55 78.28 -79.02
CA THR A 389 67.36 78.30 -77.56
C THR A 389 65.88 78.24 -77.18
N ILE A 390 64.99 78.93 -77.91
CA ILE A 390 63.52 78.79 -77.75
C ILE A 390 63.07 77.35 -78.03
N GLN A 391 63.59 76.69 -79.07
CA GLN A 391 63.23 75.29 -79.35
C GLN A 391 63.77 74.33 -78.28
N ARG A 392 65.02 74.51 -77.81
CA ARG A 392 65.53 73.73 -76.67
C ARG A 392 64.73 73.94 -75.39
N ALA A 393 64.31 75.18 -75.10
CA ALA A 393 63.44 75.50 -73.97
C ALA A 393 62.05 74.87 -74.13
N LYS A 394 61.46 74.88 -75.32
CA LYS A 394 60.18 74.20 -75.62
C LYS A 394 60.28 72.68 -75.40
N ILE A 395 61.33 72.04 -75.90
CA ILE A 395 61.56 70.60 -75.72
C ILE A 395 61.77 70.28 -74.23
N SER A 396 62.61 71.05 -73.53
CA SER A 396 62.84 70.88 -72.09
C SER A 396 61.54 71.03 -71.29
N ASN A 397 60.76 72.08 -71.54
CA ASN A 397 59.48 72.30 -70.88
C ASN A 397 58.46 71.20 -71.21
N SER A 398 58.43 70.70 -72.45
CA SER A 398 57.58 69.57 -72.85
C SER A 398 57.94 68.29 -72.10
N LEU A 399 59.22 68.02 -71.86
CA LEU A 399 59.69 66.88 -71.05
C LEU A 399 59.33 67.06 -69.57
N THR A 400 59.49 68.27 -69.02
CA THR A 400 59.07 68.58 -67.64
C THR A 400 57.56 68.42 -67.46
N VAL A 401 56.74 68.89 -68.40
CA VAL A 401 55.27 68.71 -68.38
C VAL A 401 54.90 67.23 -68.50
N ALA A 402 55.55 66.47 -69.39
CA ALA A 402 55.30 65.03 -69.50
C ALA A 402 55.64 64.26 -68.20
N HIS A 403 56.76 64.60 -67.56
CA HIS A 403 57.15 64.04 -66.27
C HIS A 403 56.19 64.41 -65.14
N LEU A 404 55.76 65.68 -65.05
CA LEU A 404 54.77 66.13 -64.07
C LEU A 404 53.41 65.45 -64.29
N ASN A 405 52.95 65.31 -65.54
CA ASN A 405 51.73 64.57 -65.85
C ASN A 405 51.83 63.10 -65.43
N GLN A 406 52.97 62.43 -65.66
CA GLN A 406 53.19 61.06 -65.20
C GLN A 406 53.21 60.95 -63.67
N GLN A 407 53.70 61.97 -62.95
CA GLN A 407 53.60 62.01 -61.49
C GLN A 407 52.14 62.21 -61.04
N ILE A 408 51.40 63.13 -61.65
CA ILE A 408 49.97 63.37 -61.36
C ILE A 408 49.16 62.08 -61.58
N GLU A 409 49.40 61.35 -62.68
CA GLU A 409 48.77 60.06 -62.97
C GLU A 409 49.08 59.01 -61.90
N LYS A 410 50.36 58.86 -61.52
CA LYS A 410 50.77 57.92 -60.45
C LYS A 410 50.19 58.28 -59.07
N TYR A 411 50.03 59.56 -58.75
CA TYR A 411 49.37 60.00 -57.53
C TYR A 411 47.84 59.82 -57.60
N GLY A 412 47.24 60.00 -58.77
CA GLY A 412 45.81 59.70 -59.01
C GLY A 412 45.49 58.22 -58.86
N GLN A 413 46.32 57.34 -59.42
CA GLN A 413 46.20 55.88 -59.24
C GLN A 413 46.24 55.49 -57.74
N LYS A 414 47.26 55.97 -57.01
CA LYS A 414 47.38 55.74 -55.57
C LYS A 414 46.22 56.31 -54.74
N TYR A 415 45.67 57.45 -55.15
CA TYR A 415 44.51 58.03 -54.50
C TYR A 415 43.26 57.15 -54.69
N GLU A 416 43.04 56.60 -55.88
CA GLU A 416 41.91 55.72 -56.14
C GLU A 416 42.09 54.34 -55.46
N GLU A 417 43.32 53.82 -55.39
CA GLU A 417 43.68 52.65 -54.57
C GLU A 417 43.37 52.88 -53.07
N GLU A 418 43.80 54.02 -52.51
CA GLU A 418 43.53 54.37 -51.11
C GLU A 418 42.02 54.62 -50.87
N LYS A 419 41.32 55.19 -51.84
CA LYS A 419 39.86 55.39 -51.80
C LYS A 419 39.12 54.06 -51.81
N GLN A 420 39.46 53.13 -52.69
CA GLN A 420 38.86 51.79 -52.70
C GLN A 420 39.10 51.07 -51.37
N LEU A 421 40.34 51.08 -50.85
CA LEU A 421 40.68 50.48 -49.55
C LEU A 421 39.87 51.12 -48.40
N ARG A 422 39.60 52.43 -48.45
CA ARG A 422 38.72 53.13 -47.49
C ARG A 422 37.25 52.73 -47.63
N GLU A 423 36.76 52.47 -48.84
CA GLU A 423 35.41 51.98 -49.10
C GLU A 423 35.25 50.53 -48.62
N ASP A 424 36.26 49.68 -48.85
CA ASP A 424 36.31 48.29 -48.39
C ASP A 424 36.32 48.19 -46.85
N ILE A 425 37.21 48.95 -46.18
CA ILE A 425 37.26 49.04 -44.71
C ILE A 425 35.96 49.63 -44.12
N GLN A 426 35.30 50.56 -44.83
CA GLN A 426 33.98 51.05 -44.42
C GLN A 426 32.90 49.96 -44.54
N GLN A 427 33.03 49.01 -45.46
CA GLN A 427 32.09 47.90 -45.60
C GLN A 427 32.36 46.82 -44.55
N GLU A 428 33.60 46.34 -44.41
CA GLU A 428 34.03 45.39 -43.37
C GLU A 428 33.60 45.87 -41.97
N LYS A 429 33.77 47.18 -41.69
CA LYS A 429 33.31 47.79 -40.44
C LYS A 429 31.80 47.70 -40.22
N LYS A 430 30.96 47.82 -41.26
CA LYS A 430 29.50 47.63 -41.13
C LYS A 430 29.19 46.17 -40.86
N ASP A 431 29.84 45.27 -41.59
CA ASP A 431 29.59 43.83 -41.51
C ASP A 431 29.93 43.32 -40.10
N ILE A 432 31.08 43.73 -39.54
CA ILE A 432 31.46 43.51 -38.14
C ILE A 432 30.41 44.06 -37.15
N TYR A 433 29.85 45.25 -37.38
CA TYR A 433 28.76 45.74 -36.51
C TYR A 433 27.50 44.88 -36.59
N THR A 434 27.14 44.37 -37.78
CA THR A 434 25.99 43.45 -37.91
C THR A 434 26.25 42.11 -37.22
N GLU A 435 27.44 41.54 -37.33
CA GLU A 435 27.83 40.31 -36.63
C GLU A 435 27.85 40.50 -35.11
N ILE A 436 28.33 41.66 -34.63
CA ILE A 436 28.28 42.04 -33.22
C ILE A 436 26.82 42.11 -32.72
N ASP A 437 25.90 42.70 -33.47
CA ASP A 437 24.51 42.86 -33.05
C ASP A 437 23.69 41.55 -33.15
N ILE A 438 24.00 40.68 -34.12
CA ILE A 438 23.54 39.29 -34.20
C ILE A 438 24.05 38.50 -32.98
N THR A 439 25.33 38.61 -32.65
CA THR A 439 25.94 37.94 -31.48
C THR A 439 25.29 38.40 -30.17
N LYS A 440 25.04 39.71 -30.02
CA LYS A 440 24.26 40.25 -28.89
C LYS A 440 22.81 39.74 -28.88
N ALA A 441 22.21 39.45 -30.03
CA ALA A 441 20.86 38.87 -30.09
C ALA A 441 20.86 37.43 -29.57
N HIS A 442 21.71 36.55 -30.11
CA HIS A 442 21.87 35.17 -29.63
C HIS A 442 22.22 35.11 -28.12
N GLN A 443 23.09 36.01 -27.62
CA GLN A 443 23.40 36.09 -26.19
C GLN A 443 22.19 36.47 -25.33
N ARG A 444 21.31 37.36 -25.81
CA ARG A 444 20.06 37.73 -25.12
C ARG A 444 19.03 36.60 -25.16
N GLU A 445 18.94 35.89 -26.28
CA GLU A 445 18.07 34.73 -26.47
C GLU A 445 18.47 33.58 -25.53
N TYR A 446 19.73 33.16 -25.56
CA TYR A 446 20.28 32.14 -24.65
C TYR A 446 20.13 32.53 -23.16
N ALA A 447 20.34 33.80 -22.82
CA ALA A 447 20.09 34.29 -21.46
C ALA A 447 18.60 34.29 -21.08
N GLY A 448 17.69 34.42 -22.06
CA GLY A 448 16.25 34.26 -21.89
C GLY A 448 15.86 32.79 -21.68
N GLU A 449 16.36 31.88 -22.52
CA GLU A 449 16.16 30.43 -22.39
C GLU A 449 16.67 29.90 -21.05
N MET A 450 17.88 30.30 -20.63
CA MET A 450 18.43 29.91 -19.33
C MET A 450 17.62 30.49 -18.16
N LYS A 451 17.15 31.75 -18.25
CA LYS A 451 16.25 32.31 -17.22
C LYS A 451 14.93 31.54 -17.13
N LYS A 452 14.35 31.17 -18.27
CA LYS A 452 13.14 30.33 -18.30
C LYS A 452 13.43 28.97 -17.67
N LYS A 453 14.47 28.26 -18.12
CA LYS A 453 14.86 26.95 -17.58
C LYS A 453 15.11 26.99 -16.06
N ILE A 454 15.70 28.08 -15.54
CA ILE A 454 15.89 28.29 -14.10
C ILE A 454 14.55 28.52 -13.38
N ALA A 455 13.58 29.19 -13.99
CA ALA A 455 12.23 29.33 -13.45
C ALA A 455 11.48 27.98 -13.46
N ASP A 456 11.42 27.31 -14.61
CA ASP A 456 10.80 25.99 -14.79
C ASP A 456 11.39 24.95 -13.80
N MET A 457 12.71 25.02 -13.50
CA MET A 457 13.36 24.18 -12.50
C MET A 457 13.04 24.57 -11.04
N LYS A 458 12.87 25.87 -10.74
CA LYS A 458 12.47 26.32 -9.40
C LYS A 458 11.04 25.89 -9.07
N GLU A 459 10.13 26.01 -10.04
CA GLU A 459 8.75 25.55 -9.95
C GLU A 459 8.68 24.05 -9.62
N GLN A 460 9.44 23.22 -10.35
CA GLN A 460 9.57 21.78 -10.10
C GLN A 460 10.26 21.42 -8.77
N CYS A 461 11.07 22.32 -8.18
CA CYS A 461 11.56 22.13 -6.81
C CYS A 461 10.43 22.41 -5.81
N THR A 462 9.71 23.53 -5.92
CA THR A 462 8.60 23.85 -5.03
C THR A 462 7.48 22.81 -5.07
N GLU A 463 7.13 22.28 -6.25
CA GLU A 463 6.18 21.15 -6.36
C GLU A 463 6.64 19.90 -5.59
N LYS A 464 7.96 19.64 -5.56
CA LYS A 464 8.54 18.49 -4.85
C LYS A 464 8.68 18.72 -3.36
N ASP A 465 8.93 19.95 -2.94
CA ASP A 465 8.95 20.33 -1.52
C ASP A 465 7.54 20.24 -0.92
N GLU A 466 6.51 20.70 -1.66
CA GLU A 466 5.09 20.49 -1.30
C GLU A 466 4.72 19.00 -1.25
N GLN A 467 5.14 18.20 -2.23
CA GLN A 467 4.94 16.75 -2.21
C GLN A 467 5.66 16.09 -1.02
N ALA A 468 6.89 16.48 -0.71
CA ALA A 468 7.65 15.95 0.42
C ALA A 468 7.00 16.27 1.76
N GLU A 469 6.53 17.50 1.96
CA GLU A 469 5.79 17.90 3.16
C GLU A 469 4.44 17.17 3.25
N SER A 470 3.73 16.95 2.13
CA SER A 470 2.50 16.14 2.13
C SER A 470 2.76 14.69 2.54
N LEU A 471 3.84 14.07 2.05
CA LEU A 471 4.23 12.69 2.39
C LEU A 471 4.67 12.58 3.86
N LYS A 472 5.41 13.57 4.36
CA LYS A 472 5.81 13.68 5.78
C LYS A 472 4.60 13.74 6.71
N ASN A 473 3.57 14.52 6.36
CA ASN A 473 2.31 14.56 7.11
C ASN A 473 1.59 13.19 7.10
N VAL A 474 1.49 12.53 5.95
CA VAL A 474 0.89 11.18 5.84
C VAL A 474 1.67 10.13 6.65
N ILE A 475 3.01 10.18 6.66
CA ILE A 475 3.85 9.32 7.50
C ILE A 475 3.54 9.57 8.97
N GLN A 476 3.45 10.83 9.40
CA GLN A 476 3.18 11.16 10.80
C GLN A 476 1.75 10.77 11.23
N GLU A 477 0.75 10.82 10.34
CA GLU A 477 -0.59 10.25 10.60
C GLU A 477 -0.54 8.71 10.77
N LEU A 478 0.25 8.01 9.95
CA LEU A 478 0.43 6.57 10.04
C LEU A 478 1.17 6.15 11.32
N ASP A 479 2.23 6.86 11.70
CA ASP A 479 2.97 6.61 12.96
C ASP A 479 2.08 6.82 14.18
N ASN A 480 1.29 7.91 14.21
CA ASN A 480 0.29 8.14 15.26
C ASN A 480 -0.72 6.98 15.35
N LYS A 481 -1.17 6.45 14.20
CA LYS A 481 -2.08 5.32 14.13
C LYS A 481 -1.44 4.01 14.59
N ILE A 482 -0.19 3.74 14.23
CA ILE A 482 0.59 2.60 14.75
C ILE A 482 0.68 2.69 16.27
N CYS A 483 1.11 3.84 16.82
CA CYS A 483 1.18 4.04 18.27
C CYS A 483 -0.18 3.95 18.99
N SER A 484 -1.32 4.16 18.31
CA SER A 484 -2.64 3.87 18.89
C SER A 484 -2.96 2.37 18.93
N LEU A 485 -2.65 1.64 17.86
CA LEU A 485 -2.89 0.20 17.75
C LEU A 485 -1.97 -0.59 18.68
N GLU A 486 -0.72 -0.16 18.87
CA GLU A 486 0.21 -0.76 19.84
C GLU A 486 -0.32 -0.65 21.29
N LYS A 487 -0.91 0.50 21.65
CA LYS A 487 -1.55 0.70 22.96
C LYS A 487 -2.79 -0.16 23.14
N GLU A 488 -3.59 -0.33 22.08
CA GLU A 488 -4.76 -1.22 22.09
C GLU A 488 -4.33 -2.69 22.25
N ILE A 489 -3.33 -3.14 21.47
CA ILE A 489 -2.73 -4.47 21.56
C ILE A 489 -2.17 -4.75 22.96
N GLU A 490 -1.45 -3.81 23.57
CA GLU A 490 -0.93 -3.98 24.94
C GLU A 490 -2.05 -4.00 25.99
N SER A 491 -3.08 -3.16 25.81
CA SER A 491 -4.29 -3.22 26.64
C SER A 491 -4.95 -4.61 26.57
N ASP A 492 -5.11 -5.17 25.38
CA ASP A 492 -5.71 -6.49 25.19
C ASP A 492 -4.82 -7.63 25.71
N LYS A 493 -3.49 -7.57 25.57
CA LYS A 493 -2.57 -8.52 26.24
C LYS A 493 -2.82 -8.57 27.75
N THR A 494 -2.92 -7.40 28.40
CA THR A 494 -3.16 -7.37 29.87
C THR A 494 -4.54 -7.92 30.25
N LYS A 495 -5.59 -7.64 29.46
CA LYS A 495 -6.93 -8.24 29.64
C LYS A 495 -6.89 -9.77 29.49
N PHE A 496 -6.21 -10.28 28.45
CA PHE A 496 -6.07 -11.72 28.21
C PHE A 496 -5.26 -12.41 29.31
N ALA A 497 -4.17 -11.80 29.80
CA ALA A 497 -3.40 -12.32 30.93
C ALA A 497 -4.26 -12.45 32.20
N ALA A 498 -4.97 -11.38 32.57
CA ALA A 498 -5.88 -11.38 33.71
C ALA A 498 -7.02 -12.42 33.57
N LEU A 499 -7.55 -12.62 32.36
CA LEU A 499 -8.57 -13.64 32.09
C LEU A 499 -7.99 -15.06 32.19
N ILE A 500 -6.77 -15.29 31.70
CA ILE A 500 -6.06 -16.56 31.85
C ILE A 500 -5.87 -16.89 33.34
N ASP A 501 -5.44 -15.94 34.16
CA ASP A 501 -5.21 -16.16 35.59
C ASP A 501 -6.53 -16.36 36.37
N GLN A 502 -7.60 -15.62 36.02
CA GLN A 502 -8.95 -15.90 36.54
C GLN A 502 -9.41 -17.33 36.21
N LYS A 503 -9.09 -17.84 35.01
CA LYS A 503 -9.45 -19.21 34.60
C LYS A 503 -8.59 -20.25 35.33
N LYS A 504 -7.29 -20.01 35.55
CA LYS A 504 -6.43 -20.88 36.37
C LYS A 504 -6.96 -21.03 37.80
N GLU A 505 -7.35 -19.93 38.44
CA GLU A 505 -7.85 -20.00 39.81
C GLU A 505 -9.19 -20.75 39.89
N LYS A 506 -10.11 -20.54 38.94
CA LYS A 506 -11.36 -21.33 38.85
C LYS A 506 -11.12 -22.83 38.58
N ILE A 507 -10.09 -23.19 37.82
CA ILE A 507 -9.68 -24.59 37.64
C ILE A 507 -9.19 -25.15 38.99
N LYS A 508 -8.38 -24.40 39.74
CA LYS A 508 -7.87 -24.77 41.07
C LYS A 508 -8.98 -24.89 42.13
N GLU A 509 -9.95 -24.00 42.15
CA GLU A 509 -11.18 -24.12 42.97
C GLU A 509 -11.94 -25.42 42.62
N THR A 510 -12.15 -25.68 41.33
CA THR A 510 -12.84 -26.88 40.84
C THR A 510 -12.08 -28.16 41.20
N GLN A 511 -10.75 -28.16 41.09
CA GLN A 511 -9.88 -29.28 41.47
C GLN A 511 -10.01 -29.61 42.96
N GLN A 512 -10.03 -28.59 43.83
CA GLN A 512 -10.26 -28.76 45.27
C GLN A 512 -11.66 -29.28 45.60
N ALA A 513 -12.69 -28.86 44.85
CA ALA A 513 -14.04 -29.38 45.00
C ALA A 513 -14.13 -30.86 44.59
N ILE A 514 -13.47 -31.25 43.49
CA ILE A 514 -13.38 -32.65 43.06
C ILE A 514 -12.71 -33.51 44.14
N SER A 515 -11.55 -33.12 44.68
CA SER A 515 -10.87 -33.94 45.70
C SER A 515 -11.69 -34.12 46.99
N LYS A 516 -12.49 -33.12 47.40
CA LYS A 516 -13.42 -33.26 48.53
C LYS A 516 -14.57 -34.24 48.22
N LEU A 517 -15.05 -34.27 46.98
CA LEU A 517 -16.06 -35.24 46.53
C LEU A 517 -15.48 -36.66 46.45
N GLU A 518 -14.24 -36.82 45.95
CA GLU A 518 -13.53 -38.10 45.94
C GLU A 518 -13.30 -38.65 47.35
N GLU A 519 -12.95 -37.79 48.30
CA GLU A 519 -12.83 -38.14 49.73
C GLU A 519 -14.18 -38.55 50.32
N THR A 520 -15.24 -37.77 50.08
CA THR A 520 -16.61 -38.11 50.49
C THR A 520 -17.06 -39.46 49.91
N VAL A 521 -16.76 -39.76 48.64
CA VAL A 521 -17.10 -41.04 48.00
C VAL A 521 -16.34 -42.20 48.64
N LYS A 522 -15.05 -42.03 48.99
CA LYS A 522 -14.27 -43.04 49.72
C LYS A 522 -14.89 -43.33 51.10
N GLU A 523 -15.27 -42.30 51.85
CA GLU A 523 -15.97 -42.46 53.13
C GLU A 523 -17.30 -43.23 52.99
N LYS A 524 -18.13 -42.85 52.00
CA LYS A 524 -19.41 -43.54 51.76
C LYS A 524 -19.21 -44.99 51.35
N ASN A 525 -18.21 -45.29 50.52
CA ASN A 525 -17.89 -46.66 50.12
C ASN A 525 -17.41 -47.50 51.31
N ALA A 526 -16.54 -46.97 52.18
CA ALA A 526 -16.12 -47.67 53.40
C ALA A 526 -17.30 -47.91 54.38
N VAL A 527 -18.27 -47.00 54.45
CA VAL A 527 -19.52 -47.20 55.21
C VAL A 527 -20.41 -48.27 54.57
N ILE A 528 -20.44 -48.37 53.23
CA ILE A 528 -21.14 -49.44 52.51
C ILE A 528 -20.47 -50.80 52.77
N GLU A 529 -19.15 -50.93 52.55
CA GLU A 529 -18.39 -52.16 52.83
C GLU A 529 -18.60 -52.65 54.28
N LYS A 530 -18.64 -51.73 55.25
CA LYS A 530 -18.91 -52.08 56.66
C LYS A 530 -20.36 -52.50 56.94
N ARG A 531 -21.33 -52.06 56.13
CA ARG A 531 -22.76 -52.37 56.31
C ARG A 531 -23.25 -53.58 55.53
N THR A 532 -22.70 -53.84 54.35
CA THR A 532 -23.06 -54.99 53.50
C THR A 532 -23.09 -56.33 54.25
N PRO A 533 -22.04 -56.75 54.99
CA PRO A 533 -22.07 -58.04 55.69
C PRO A 533 -23.12 -58.12 56.81
N ALA A 534 -23.49 -56.98 57.41
CA ALA A 534 -24.56 -56.93 58.41
C ALA A 534 -25.96 -57.06 57.77
N PHE A 535 -26.14 -56.62 56.52
CA PHE A 535 -27.34 -56.92 55.73
C PHE A 535 -27.35 -58.38 55.25
N GLU A 536 -26.22 -58.95 54.83
CA GLU A 536 -26.09 -60.36 54.46
C GLU A 536 -26.40 -61.30 55.65
N GLU A 537 -25.93 -60.95 56.86
CA GLU A 537 -26.27 -61.67 58.09
C GLU A 537 -27.76 -61.53 58.47
N MET A 538 -28.35 -60.34 58.28
CA MET A 538 -29.77 -60.10 58.52
C MET A 538 -30.67 -60.88 57.54
N GLU A 539 -30.32 -60.91 56.25
CA GLU A 539 -31.01 -61.68 55.21
C GLU A 539 -30.92 -63.17 55.50
N LYS A 540 -29.74 -63.66 55.89
CA LYS A 540 -29.52 -65.06 56.32
C LYS A 540 -30.38 -65.42 57.54
N HIS A 541 -30.49 -64.54 58.53
CA HIS A 541 -31.40 -64.74 59.67
C HIS A 541 -32.87 -64.72 59.23
N PHE A 542 -33.27 -63.83 58.30
CA PHE A 542 -34.63 -63.79 57.77
C PHE A 542 -35.00 -65.06 57.00
N GLN A 543 -34.07 -65.62 56.21
CA GLN A 543 -34.25 -66.92 55.56
C GLN A 543 -34.38 -68.03 56.60
N GLN A 544 -33.51 -68.10 57.61
CA GLN A 544 -33.61 -69.09 58.69
C GLN A 544 -34.95 -69.03 59.44
N GLN A 545 -35.44 -67.83 59.76
CA GLN A 545 -36.77 -67.65 60.37
C GLN A 545 -37.90 -68.09 59.43
N THR A 546 -37.76 -67.85 58.12
CA THR A 546 -38.71 -68.30 57.10
C THR A 546 -38.74 -69.83 56.99
N ASP A 547 -37.58 -70.49 57.07
CA ASP A 547 -37.47 -71.95 57.04
C ASP A 547 -38.09 -72.58 58.30
N ILE A 548 -37.77 -72.06 59.49
CA ILE A 548 -38.38 -72.46 60.77
C ILE A 548 -39.91 -72.25 60.75
N PHE A 549 -40.39 -71.14 60.19
CA PHE A 549 -41.82 -70.89 60.05
C PHE A 549 -42.50 -71.91 59.13
N ASN A 550 -41.85 -72.30 58.03
CA ASN A 550 -42.38 -73.33 57.13
C ASN A 550 -42.40 -74.72 57.79
N GLU A 551 -41.36 -75.10 58.55
CA GLU A 551 -41.33 -76.35 59.31
C GLU A 551 -42.40 -76.39 60.42
N SER A 552 -42.57 -75.28 61.15
CA SER A 552 -43.64 -75.10 62.16
C SER A 552 -45.05 -75.18 61.54
N LYS A 553 -45.23 -74.61 60.34
CA LYS A 553 -46.47 -74.67 59.57
C LYS A 553 -46.77 -76.08 59.06
N ASP A 554 -45.77 -76.81 58.55
CA ASP A 554 -45.98 -78.16 58.02
C ASP A 554 -46.20 -79.18 59.16
N THR A 555 -45.50 -79.05 60.28
CA THR A 555 -45.80 -79.82 61.50
C THR A 555 -47.20 -79.49 62.04
N PHE A 556 -47.63 -78.22 62.07
CA PHE A 556 -49.02 -77.86 62.39
C PHE A 556 -50.04 -78.48 61.42
N ILE A 557 -49.75 -78.55 60.12
CA ILE A 557 -50.60 -79.24 59.14
C ILE A 557 -50.68 -80.74 59.40
N VAL A 558 -49.60 -81.39 59.82
CA VAL A 558 -49.59 -82.81 60.23
C VAL A 558 -50.43 -82.99 61.50
N THR A 559 -50.17 -82.22 62.56
CA THR A 559 -50.91 -82.28 63.83
C THR A 559 -52.41 -82.05 63.62
N ARG A 560 -52.79 -81.10 62.75
CA ARG A 560 -54.20 -80.83 62.41
C ARG A 560 -54.84 -81.97 61.60
N ARG A 561 -54.08 -82.72 60.79
CA ARG A 561 -54.60 -83.93 60.12
C ARG A 561 -54.83 -85.06 61.11
N THR A 562 -53.94 -85.27 62.08
CA THR A 562 -54.13 -86.27 63.14
C THR A 562 -55.27 -85.90 64.08
N ASP A 563 -55.44 -84.62 64.41
CA ASP A 563 -56.55 -84.09 65.21
C ASP A 563 -57.92 -84.34 64.53
N ILE A 564 -58.01 -84.08 63.22
CA ILE A 564 -59.20 -84.40 62.42
C ILE A 564 -59.46 -85.93 62.36
N ALA A 565 -58.41 -86.74 62.24
CA ALA A 565 -58.54 -88.20 62.21
C ALA A 565 -59.09 -88.74 63.55
N LEU A 566 -58.50 -88.32 64.68
CA LEU A 566 -58.96 -88.68 66.03
C LEU A 566 -60.38 -88.16 66.30
N THR A 567 -60.73 -86.96 65.81
CA THR A 567 -62.11 -86.42 65.91
C THR A 567 -63.12 -87.27 65.16
N ASN A 568 -62.75 -87.88 64.03
CA ASN A 568 -63.62 -88.80 63.29
C ASN A 568 -63.71 -90.17 63.99
N GLU A 569 -62.59 -90.70 64.49
CA GLU A 569 -62.55 -91.95 65.26
C GLU A 569 -63.40 -91.87 66.55
N ILE A 570 -63.37 -90.72 67.24
CA ILE A 570 -64.28 -90.43 68.37
C ILE A 570 -65.75 -90.49 67.92
N LYS A 571 -66.12 -89.89 66.79
CA LYS A 571 -67.50 -89.94 66.26
C LYS A 571 -67.94 -91.35 65.84
N GLU A 572 -67.04 -92.16 65.31
CA GLU A 572 -67.33 -93.56 65.00
C GLU A 572 -67.57 -94.37 66.30
N MET A 573 -66.81 -94.09 67.37
CA MET A 573 -67.10 -94.65 68.70
C MET A 573 -68.42 -94.13 69.30
N GLU A 574 -68.73 -92.84 69.20
CA GLU A 574 -70.00 -92.25 69.66
C GLU A 574 -71.21 -92.90 68.96
N ASN A 575 -71.13 -93.09 67.63
CA ASN A 575 -72.16 -93.80 66.87
C ASN A 575 -72.29 -95.27 67.29
N SER A 576 -71.17 -95.98 67.49
CA SER A 576 -71.15 -97.37 67.95
C SER A 576 -71.77 -97.54 69.35
N VAL A 577 -71.54 -96.57 70.25
CA VAL A 577 -72.21 -96.52 71.56
C VAL A 577 -73.72 -96.29 71.41
N ALA A 578 -74.15 -95.38 70.53
CA ALA A 578 -75.58 -95.14 70.28
C ALA A 578 -76.28 -96.37 69.64
N GLU A 579 -75.62 -97.09 68.73
CA GLU A 579 -76.11 -98.36 68.19
C GLU A 579 -76.24 -99.44 69.28
N ALA A 580 -75.36 -99.43 70.28
CA ALA A 580 -75.41 -100.35 71.42
C ALA A 580 -76.50 -99.99 72.46
N GLU A 581 -76.93 -98.73 72.58
CA GLU A 581 -78.03 -98.35 73.48
C GLU A 581 -79.39 -98.91 73.05
N ALA A 582 -79.63 -99.03 71.74
CA ALA A 582 -80.90 -99.52 71.21
C ALA A 582 -81.28 -100.96 71.68
N PRO A 583 -80.45 -102.00 71.49
CA PRO A 583 -80.75 -103.34 71.99
C PRO A 583 -80.74 -103.42 73.52
N LEU A 584 -79.99 -102.54 74.21
CA LEU A 584 -79.94 -102.51 75.68
C LEU A 584 -81.26 -101.96 76.27
N ASN A 585 -81.86 -100.96 75.62
CA ASN A 585 -83.19 -100.46 75.98
C ASN A 585 -84.32 -101.43 75.59
N ASP A 586 -84.22 -102.13 74.46
CA ASP A 586 -85.13 -103.23 74.12
C ASP A 586 -85.08 -104.36 75.16
N LEU A 587 -83.89 -104.75 75.63
CA LEU A 587 -83.73 -105.72 76.72
C LEU A 587 -84.36 -105.22 78.04
N ARG A 588 -84.17 -103.94 78.38
CA ARG A 588 -84.81 -103.32 79.56
C ARG A 588 -86.34 -103.35 79.49
N ASN A 589 -86.91 -103.09 78.32
CA ASN A 589 -88.36 -103.14 78.12
C ASN A 589 -88.89 -104.57 78.29
N LYS A 590 -88.25 -105.57 77.69
CA LYS A 590 -88.62 -107.00 77.86
C LYS A 590 -88.53 -107.47 79.32
N ILE A 591 -87.53 -107.00 80.07
CA ILE A 591 -87.40 -107.26 81.52
C ILE A 591 -88.51 -106.55 82.32
N LYS A 592 -88.96 -105.37 81.90
CA LYS A 592 -90.10 -104.67 82.52
C LYS A 592 -91.42 -105.39 82.25
N GLU A 593 -91.66 -105.79 81.00
CA GLU A 593 -92.88 -106.49 80.56
C GLU A 593 -93.05 -107.84 81.28
N SER A 594 -92.00 -108.69 81.27
CA SER A 594 -92.02 -109.96 82.00
C SER A 594 -92.19 -109.78 83.52
N ARG A 595 -91.69 -108.69 84.11
CA ARG A 595 -91.93 -108.36 85.52
C ARG A 595 -93.39 -107.98 85.80
N GLU A 596 -94.02 -107.21 84.92
CA GLU A 596 -95.45 -106.86 85.03
C GLU A 596 -96.36 -108.10 84.83
N GLU A 597 -95.96 -109.02 83.96
CA GLU A 597 -96.64 -110.31 83.76
C GLU A 597 -96.52 -111.24 84.99
N TYR A 598 -95.32 -111.37 85.56
CA TYR A 598 -95.11 -112.12 86.81
C TYR A 598 -95.89 -111.53 87.99
N LEU A 599 -96.03 -110.21 88.08
CA LEU A 599 -96.82 -109.56 89.13
C LEU A 599 -98.33 -109.86 89.00
N ARG A 600 -98.88 -109.84 87.78
CA ARG A 600 -100.28 -110.28 87.54
C ARG A 600 -100.51 -111.74 87.92
N LEU A 601 -99.55 -112.62 87.62
CA LEU A 601 -99.63 -114.03 88.00
C LEU A 601 -99.65 -114.19 89.54
N LEU A 602 -98.85 -113.39 90.25
CA LEU A 602 -98.78 -113.40 91.71
C LEU A 602 -100.10 -112.93 92.37
N ASP A 603 -100.70 -111.84 91.86
CA ASP A 603 -102.02 -111.36 92.30
C ASP A 603 -103.10 -112.42 92.05
N SER A 604 -103.12 -113.05 90.88
CA SER A 604 -104.10 -114.12 90.56
C SER A 604 -104.02 -115.28 91.55
N HIS A 605 -102.81 -115.73 91.88
CA HIS A 605 -102.57 -116.83 92.82
C HIS A 605 -102.88 -116.42 94.27
N SER A 606 -102.73 -115.13 94.62
CA SER A 606 -103.16 -114.57 95.91
C SER A 606 -104.69 -114.59 96.05
N GLN A 607 -105.42 -114.25 94.99
CA GLN A 607 -106.88 -114.36 94.92
C GLN A 607 -107.34 -115.81 95.14
N GLU A 608 -106.75 -116.77 94.42
CA GLU A 608 -107.09 -118.21 94.54
C GLU A 608 -106.84 -118.74 95.96
N SER A 609 -105.66 -118.46 96.52
CA SER A 609 -105.30 -118.86 97.89
C SER A 609 -106.33 -118.39 98.91
N LYS A 610 -106.82 -117.15 98.76
CA LYS A 610 -107.81 -116.56 99.67
C LYS A 610 -109.17 -117.24 99.57
N THR A 611 -109.65 -117.53 98.35
CA THR A 611 -110.88 -118.32 98.18
C THR A 611 -110.77 -119.73 98.77
N THR A 612 -109.60 -120.38 98.68
CA THR A 612 -109.41 -121.69 99.32
C THR A 612 -109.37 -121.64 100.85
N GLU A 613 -108.84 -120.57 101.46
CA GLU A 613 -108.95 -120.38 102.92
C GLU A 613 -110.41 -120.20 103.37
N GLU A 614 -111.21 -119.43 102.62
CA GLU A 614 -112.63 -119.21 102.91
C GLU A 614 -113.44 -120.52 102.80
N GLU A 615 -113.15 -121.39 101.81
CA GLU A 615 -113.75 -122.73 101.73
C GLU A 615 -113.31 -123.66 102.88
N ILE A 616 -112.02 -123.67 103.24
CA ILE A 616 -111.49 -124.47 104.36
C ILE A 616 -112.15 -124.04 105.69
N TYR A 617 -112.35 -122.74 105.90
CA TYR A 617 -113.07 -122.22 107.06
C TYR A 617 -114.53 -122.68 107.08
N ALA A 618 -115.24 -122.59 105.95
CA ALA A 618 -116.62 -123.04 105.84
C ALA A 618 -116.78 -124.57 106.05
N GLN A 619 -115.84 -125.38 105.57
CA GLN A 619 -115.79 -126.82 105.85
C GLN A 619 -115.53 -127.11 107.34
N SER A 620 -114.62 -126.35 107.97
CA SER A 620 -114.30 -126.50 109.39
C SER A 620 -115.50 -126.19 110.30
N CYS A 621 -116.31 -125.18 109.95
CA CYS A 621 -117.57 -124.91 110.65
C CYS A 621 -118.59 -126.06 110.53
N LYS A 622 -118.74 -126.67 109.34
CA LYS A 622 -119.61 -127.85 109.14
C LYS A 622 -119.13 -129.05 109.95
N LEU A 623 -117.82 -129.29 110.00
CA LEU A 623 -117.23 -130.38 110.78
C LEU A 623 -117.49 -130.21 112.28
N LYS A 624 -117.43 -128.99 112.81
CA LYS A 624 -117.75 -128.69 114.21
C LYS A 624 -119.19 -129.07 114.58
N ILE A 625 -120.16 -128.70 113.74
CA ILE A 625 -121.58 -129.06 113.94
C ILE A 625 -121.77 -130.58 113.94
N LEU A 626 -121.09 -131.29 113.03
CA LEU A 626 -121.12 -132.77 112.99
C LEU A 626 -120.53 -133.41 114.25
N ILE A 627 -119.51 -132.82 114.87
CA ILE A 627 -118.91 -133.30 116.13
C ILE A 627 -119.87 -133.09 117.30
N GLU A 628 -120.54 -131.95 117.38
CA GLU A 628 -121.52 -131.63 118.42
C GLU A 628 -122.72 -132.59 118.36
N GLU A 629 -123.26 -132.86 117.17
CA GLU A 629 -124.35 -133.83 116.98
C GLU A 629 -123.90 -135.28 117.26
N ASN A 630 -122.65 -135.65 116.93
CA ASN A 630 -122.06 -136.96 117.30
C ASN A 630 -121.99 -137.15 118.83
N ASN A 631 -121.65 -136.09 119.58
CA ASN A 631 -121.63 -136.13 121.03
C ASN A 631 -123.03 -136.27 121.62
N ARG A 632 -124.06 -135.65 121.00
CA ARG A 632 -125.46 -135.86 121.36
C ARG A 632 -125.89 -137.32 121.15
N LEU A 633 -125.54 -137.90 120.00
CA LEU A 633 -125.79 -139.32 119.69
C LEU A 633 -125.09 -140.26 120.68
N LYS A 634 -123.83 -139.98 121.06
CA LYS A 634 -123.11 -140.75 122.09
C LYS A 634 -123.82 -140.73 123.45
N GLN A 635 -124.32 -139.57 123.90
CA GLN A 635 -125.09 -139.49 125.16
C GLN A 635 -126.40 -140.30 125.09
N THR A 636 -127.05 -140.34 123.93
CA THR A 636 -128.22 -141.20 123.69
C THR A 636 -127.87 -142.70 123.73
N ILE A 637 -126.74 -143.11 123.17
CA ILE A 637 -126.27 -144.50 123.21
C ILE A 637 -125.92 -144.94 124.64
N THR A 638 -125.24 -144.10 125.42
CA THR A 638 -124.89 -144.39 126.82
C THR A 638 -126.14 -144.58 127.70
N SER A 639 -127.22 -143.85 127.43
CA SER A 639 -128.49 -143.96 128.17
C SER A 639 -129.37 -145.15 127.72
N ILE A 640 -129.10 -145.74 126.55
CA ILE A 640 -129.71 -147.02 126.11
C ILE A 640 -128.98 -148.22 126.71
N ASN A 641 -127.64 -148.20 126.76
CA ASN A 641 -126.84 -149.34 127.27
C ASN A 641 -127.04 -149.67 128.76
N TYR A 642 -127.64 -148.76 129.55
CA TYR A 642 -128.01 -149.05 130.95
C TYR A 642 -129.32 -149.86 131.11
N ARG A 643 -129.97 -150.30 130.02
CA ARG A 643 -131.25 -151.04 130.07
C ARG A 643 -131.22 -152.49 129.59
N ASN A 644 -130.16 -152.96 128.92
CA ASN A 644 -130.08 -154.34 128.43
C ASN A 644 -129.02 -155.14 129.22
N VAL A 645 -129.48 -156.04 130.07
CA VAL A 645 -128.67 -157.04 130.79
C VAL A 645 -128.92 -158.43 130.18
N ALA A 646 -127.90 -159.29 130.23
CA ALA A 646 -127.87 -160.71 129.85
C ALA A 646 -127.67 -161.06 128.35
N PHE A 647 -127.30 -162.34 128.13
CA PHE A 647 -126.94 -163.05 126.90
C PHE A 647 -125.57 -162.77 126.23
N ASN A 648 -124.65 -163.74 126.42
CA ASN A 648 -123.61 -164.26 125.50
C ASN A 648 -122.53 -163.28 124.95
N THR A 649 -121.27 -163.28 125.40
CA THR A 649 -120.13 -164.27 125.28
C THR A 649 -119.24 -164.16 124.02
N SER A 650 -117.93 -164.00 124.27
CA SER A 650 -116.75 -164.57 123.55
C SER A 650 -116.34 -164.18 122.11
N LEU A 651 -115.05 -163.76 122.01
CA LEU A 651 -113.99 -164.16 121.03
C LEU A 651 -113.98 -163.68 119.53
N THR A 652 -112.82 -163.10 119.16
CA THR A 652 -111.96 -163.31 117.95
C THR A 652 -112.29 -162.82 116.51
N ASN A 653 -111.29 -162.07 115.96
CA ASN A 653 -110.53 -162.27 114.68
C ASN A 653 -111.07 -161.96 113.25
N SER A 654 -110.26 -161.12 112.55
CA SER A 654 -109.53 -161.36 111.26
C SER A 654 -110.00 -160.90 109.85
N PHE A 655 -109.02 -160.33 109.09
CA PHE A 655 -108.78 -160.34 107.62
C PHE A 655 -109.74 -159.59 106.63
N PRO A 656 -109.36 -159.30 105.34
CA PRO A 656 -108.02 -159.13 104.70
C PRO A 656 -107.84 -158.01 103.59
N ASP A 657 -106.58 -157.78 103.17
CA ASP A 657 -106.04 -157.69 101.76
C ASP A 657 -105.90 -156.46 100.80
N ILE A 658 -104.83 -156.56 99.94
CA ILE A 658 -104.63 -156.15 98.50
C ILE A 658 -104.02 -154.76 98.02
N HIS A 659 -102.78 -154.84 97.44
CA HIS A 659 -102.12 -154.19 96.23
C HIS A 659 -102.24 -152.66 95.82
N CYS A 660 -101.39 -152.00 94.96
CA CYS A 660 -100.06 -152.24 94.34
C CYS A 660 -99.32 -150.99 93.73
N SER A 661 -97.97 -150.97 93.81
CA SER A 661 -96.89 -150.74 92.79
C SER A 661 -96.91 -149.79 91.54
N LYS A 662 -95.91 -148.86 91.47
CA LYS A 662 -94.98 -148.49 90.32
C LYS A 662 -95.56 -147.84 89.01
N PRO A 663 -94.77 -147.32 88.01
CA PRO A 663 -93.35 -147.56 87.61
C PRO A 663 -92.40 -146.32 87.49
N ALA A 664 -91.67 -146.11 86.37
CA ALA A 664 -90.47 -145.22 86.23
C ALA A 664 -90.06 -144.92 84.74
N ASN A 665 -88.91 -144.22 84.53
CA ASN A 665 -88.11 -143.90 83.29
C ASN A 665 -88.10 -142.40 82.85
N ALA A 666 -87.25 -141.89 81.92
CA ALA A 666 -85.77 -141.92 81.70
C ALA A 666 -85.38 -141.54 80.22
N HIS A 667 -84.14 -141.02 79.97
CA HIS A 667 -83.45 -140.88 78.64
C HIS A 667 -83.99 -139.80 77.63
N THR A 668 -83.31 -139.24 76.58
CA THR A 668 -81.88 -139.11 76.13
C THR A 668 -81.69 -138.12 74.93
N GLY A 669 -80.56 -137.39 74.86
CA GLY A 669 -79.87 -136.93 73.61
C GLY A 669 -80.60 -135.93 72.67
N ARG A 670 -80.10 -135.55 71.46
CA ARG A 670 -78.73 -135.33 70.87
C ARG A 670 -78.90 -134.72 69.44
N THR A 671 -77.86 -134.10 68.84
CA THR A 671 -77.67 -133.77 67.39
C THR A 671 -78.56 -132.66 66.77
N ASP A 672 -78.32 -132.09 65.56
CA ASP A 672 -77.12 -131.53 64.87
C ASP A 672 -77.58 -130.79 63.58
N PHE A 673 -76.66 -130.09 62.87
CA PHE A 673 -76.67 -129.74 61.43
C PHE A 673 -77.61 -128.67 60.79
N SER A 674 -76.97 -127.67 60.16
CA SER A 674 -77.22 -127.11 58.79
C SER A 674 -78.54 -126.37 58.43
N SER A 675 -78.61 -125.46 57.44
CA SER A 675 -77.60 -124.63 56.72
C SER A 675 -78.31 -123.68 55.72
N CYS A 676 -77.59 -122.65 55.22
CA CYS A 676 -77.90 -121.84 54.02
C CYS A 676 -79.16 -120.92 54.13
N ASN A 677 -79.20 -119.71 53.55
CA ASN A 677 -78.72 -119.38 52.21
C ASN A 677 -78.27 -117.91 51.99
N ARG A 678 -77.56 -117.69 50.88
CA ARG A 678 -77.23 -116.38 50.26
C ARG A 678 -78.44 -115.91 49.39
N PRO A 679 -78.50 -114.68 48.82
CA PRO A 679 -77.58 -114.22 47.76
C PRO A 679 -77.26 -112.68 47.79
N SER A 680 -76.23 -112.19 47.09
CA SER A 680 -76.29 -111.43 45.79
C SER A 680 -76.82 -109.99 45.88
N ALA A 681 -76.32 -108.99 45.14
CA ALA A 681 -75.04 -108.75 44.45
C ALA A 681 -75.06 -107.28 43.93
N ASP A 682 -73.96 -106.83 43.30
CA ASP A 682 -73.94 -105.71 42.33
C ASP A 682 -74.29 -104.30 42.84
N THR A 683 -73.91 -103.18 42.20
CA THR A 683 -72.75 -102.79 41.36
C THR A 683 -72.64 -101.25 41.43
N ASN A 684 -71.61 -100.66 40.80
CA ASN A 684 -71.66 -99.31 40.20
C ASN A 684 -71.70 -98.07 41.13
N TYR A 685 -71.32 -96.86 40.71
CA TYR A 685 -70.38 -96.37 39.68
C TYR A 685 -70.24 -94.83 39.85
N ILE A 686 -69.11 -94.23 39.45
CA ILE A 686 -68.84 -92.76 39.47
C ILE A 686 -68.74 -92.14 40.90
N GLY A 687 -67.83 -91.21 41.23
CA GLY A 687 -66.69 -90.68 40.47
C GLY A 687 -66.55 -89.15 40.56
N ASN A 688 -65.30 -88.67 40.53
CA ASN A 688 -64.86 -87.25 40.52
C ASN A 688 -65.09 -86.46 41.82
N ASN A 689 -64.08 -85.79 42.42
CA ASN A 689 -63.14 -84.75 41.92
C ASN A 689 -63.82 -83.36 41.80
N THR A 690 -63.23 -82.24 42.22
CA THR A 690 -61.93 -81.93 42.90
C THR A 690 -62.12 -80.56 43.62
N ASN A 691 -61.34 -80.11 44.62
CA ASN A 691 -59.94 -79.65 44.54
C ASN A 691 -59.74 -78.62 43.39
N ARG A 692 -59.06 -77.49 43.50
CA ARG A 692 -57.86 -77.06 44.26
C ARG A 692 -57.93 -75.51 44.44
N SER A 693 -57.31 -74.89 45.45
CA SER A 693 -55.92 -74.37 45.52
C SER A 693 -55.47 -73.52 44.30
N SER A 694 -54.63 -72.48 44.42
CA SER A 694 -53.55 -72.31 45.41
C SER A 694 -52.99 -70.87 45.55
N SER A 695 -52.19 -70.68 46.60
CA SER A 695 -50.90 -69.95 46.64
C SER A 695 -50.79 -68.48 46.17
N SER A 696 -50.38 -67.60 47.10
CA SER A 696 -49.00 -67.07 47.14
C SER A 696 -48.67 -66.47 48.52
N SER A 697 -47.39 -66.46 48.91
CA SER A 697 -46.90 -65.92 50.20
C SER A 697 -46.24 -64.53 50.01
N PRO A 698 -45.38 -63.97 50.89
CA PRO A 698 -45.74 -62.73 51.59
C PRO A 698 -44.73 -61.57 51.42
N SER A 699 -44.98 -60.42 52.05
CA SER A 699 -43.96 -59.41 52.33
C SER A 699 -44.32 -58.61 53.58
N ILE A 700 -43.32 -58.30 54.40
CA ILE A 700 -43.41 -57.47 55.62
C ILE A 700 -42.57 -56.22 55.38
N SER A 701 -43.02 -55.05 55.86
CA SER A 701 -42.24 -54.12 56.72
C SER A 701 -42.95 -52.77 56.88
N THR A 702 -42.73 -52.11 58.02
CA THR A 702 -43.46 -50.90 58.43
C THR A 702 -42.51 -49.79 58.89
N SER A 703 -42.88 -48.53 58.64
CA SER A 703 -42.51 -47.29 59.37
C SER A 703 -41.06 -46.82 59.46
N ILE A 704 -40.87 -45.50 59.34
CA ILE A 704 -40.09 -44.67 60.28
C ILE A 704 -40.47 -43.17 60.15
N SER A 705 -40.27 -42.41 61.22
CA SER A 705 -40.44 -40.95 61.42
C SER A 705 -39.78 -40.06 60.34
N SER A 706 -40.24 -38.86 59.94
CA SER A 706 -40.89 -37.69 60.61
C SER A 706 -39.95 -36.68 61.31
N THR A 707 -40.30 -35.39 61.23
CA THR A 707 -39.74 -34.18 61.93
C THR A 707 -38.33 -33.70 61.53
N ASN A 708 -37.95 -32.39 61.56
CA ASN A 708 -38.68 -31.10 61.65
C ASN A 708 -37.75 -29.91 61.23
N ASP A 709 -38.33 -28.79 60.74
CA ASP A 709 -37.82 -27.39 60.77
C ASP A 709 -36.42 -27.07 60.13
N THR A 710 -35.97 -25.84 59.86
CA THR A 710 -36.32 -24.47 60.36
C THR A 710 -35.97 -23.36 59.33
N SER A 711 -36.17 -22.09 59.68
CA SER A 711 -36.06 -20.87 58.85
C SER A 711 -34.69 -20.16 58.82
N GLY A 712 -34.49 -19.34 57.77
CA GLY A 712 -33.53 -18.21 57.67
C GLY A 712 -33.72 -17.50 56.32
N SER A 713 -33.89 -16.17 56.16
CA SER A 713 -33.18 -15.00 56.71
C SER A 713 -31.70 -14.98 56.29
N SER A 714 -31.12 -13.94 55.67
CA SER A 714 -31.49 -12.50 55.55
C SER A 714 -30.68 -11.79 54.42
N SER A 715 -30.99 -10.50 54.12
CA SER A 715 -30.10 -9.44 53.53
C SER A 715 -29.09 -9.82 52.42
N GLY A 716 -29.14 -9.32 51.17
CA GLY A 716 -29.14 -7.91 50.72
C GLY A 716 -27.74 -7.51 50.15
N PRO A 717 -27.50 -6.36 49.49
CA PRO A 717 -28.40 -5.28 49.03
C PRO A 717 -28.19 -4.86 47.53
N THR A 718 -28.82 -3.75 47.13
CA THR A 718 -28.59 -2.92 45.91
C THR A 718 -28.21 -1.47 46.35
N PRO A 719 -28.02 -0.42 45.50
CA PRO A 719 -27.73 -0.27 44.05
C PRO A 719 -26.57 0.74 43.72
N HIS A 720 -26.46 1.20 42.45
CA HIS A 720 -25.69 2.36 41.91
C HIS A 720 -24.15 2.26 41.93
N HIS A 721 -23.37 2.79 40.98
CA HIS A 721 -23.45 3.99 40.10
C HIS A 721 -23.22 3.63 38.59
N TRP A 722 -23.42 4.43 37.53
CA TRP A 722 -23.25 5.89 37.24
C TRP A 722 -21.81 6.40 37.33
#